data_AF-U2J101-F1
#
_entry.id   AF-U2J101-F1
#
_cell.length_a   1.000
_cell.length_b   1.000
_cell.length_c   1.000
_cell.angle_alpha   90.00
_cell.angle_beta   90.00
_cell.angle_gamma   90.00
#
_symmetry.space_group_name_H-M   'P 1'
#
loop_
_entity.id
_entity.type
_entity.pdbx_description
1 polymer ?
#
loop_
_entity_poly.entity_id
_entity_poly.type
_entity_poly.pdbx_seq_one_letter_code
_entity_poly.pdbx_strand_id
1 'polypeptide(L)'
;MLLTLFDSNKQVKVTFEPSESSTQDKEIQGDNLLKLSFTLYECISIDVNDYLDYEGERYWATEKYVPSQKSTMEWEYSFQMKGIESLITRFLVLNNTDGENEAVFSLTARPIDHMRLIVKNINEGMDGLTNFKVGIVEGTENITIEYTGKYCNDGLKELADAVHTEWWFDGQTVNLCRCEHGEELTLGYDKGLVSLDRDMADGAKFYTRLFPIGSSRNIDSAKYGHSRLMLPNGEKYVDVNVEKYGIIHHYEQAAFANIYPHRIGVVSSVRQKEVKDNDGKPFTIYYFKDSELNFDPNKYEIANLVKRVSFQEGSELAGLGTDADHYFEVNFNSETKEFEIITIWPYNDGTQLPGGVLIPKVGDKYILWNLRMPDEYYTLAEQELREAVEKYNQKNALDVSRYKAPTDHVWIEDNHIDLFVGRRIRLESSEYFPKTGYRKSRITRISRELNLPGKMDIEISDALSTSVMTKVSESITEVRNYTGALVGALNVPDLIQSGDTTKPADTNIYSARRTHKEFLSKTAEDVATKFITFLEGIGLGVNGQFSINADGVALLSRILIGNFSKGASGAGIYADEQGNYHIEGDYLHVRKQLTAEEVQLMKSTHINGKVINSPGSFTISKVEKIDGGWRCYFTQQDGDGRMVSNTMGMDDYAYCETFNFVNQQGNLSNHYWHRRVFGLGTDYVDICGNTNADDYASGSDEPKVGDEVSTLGNKTNPARQHAIIQAAAGTGSPYYRMYVGINSFSMPKPKIQMSPTEGSWWMVTDEHGNDMPMEEYIASLKSQLNAVQDQADKQIVIWFGDTVPTASTEPASEWTDESTKEMHLHDIYYNRSYAETGGGRAYSFEKSHDNTYSWKEITDADVLKSLEAAQRAQDTADGKRRVFVREQPVPPYDKGDQWSNAAFKDKYNNDLLVCVRSKKKDDPFDIEDWYPAQALTSAQFKSELKTAADNISATITSLKDGLIEVGFELDGKKKTFTVTAENFKVQTPKGKVALMTSDGKVNAELIEARSLRTVPSKEGLHIEMYEGTFDIFTKDEKKGISMTVDADGYPHLIFFDKKGQAKYDLGYTGLKELVSAYRAAYWTKHTLVEVTGRGLGAVYPKTGKGKLWYQYHAPYHYATGKLGEHAEEDGRLFELESFGSPIQDGWYTNENLEGKFLVGGNDMIDNEDPHGVPKPRVYGVKIYKVESGKFSGEATFVWFKVENGRTSFCDLDGSPLVVQGGLLQNYPFKLDF
;
A
#
# COMPACT_ATOMS: atom_id res chain seq x y z
N MET A 1 38.48 1.32 21.97
CA MET A 1 39.29 2.21 21.08
C MET A 1 38.87 3.64 21.34
N LEU A 2 39.75 4.64 21.25
CA LEU A 2 39.34 6.05 21.45
C LEU A 2 39.28 6.79 20.11
N LEU A 3 38.16 7.48 19.89
CA LEU A 3 37.90 8.31 18.72
C LEU A 3 37.85 9.79 19.13
N THR A 4 38.34 10.67 18.27
CA THR A 4 38.37 12.12 18.53
C THR A 4 37.55 12.86 17.48
N LEU A 5 36.56 13.63 17.94
CA LEU A 5 35.76 14.53 17.12
C LEU A 5 36.38 15.92 17.14
N PHE A 6 36.53 16.51 15.96
CA PHE A 6 37.06 17.85 15.74
C PHE A 6 35.97 18.79 15.24
N ASP A 7 36.07 20.07 15.59
CA ASP A 7 35.27 21.12 14.99
C ASP A 7 35.78 21.49 13.58
N SER A 8 35.01 22.30 12.86
CA SER A 8 35.40 22.83 11.55
C SER A 8 36.70 23.67 11.57
N ASN A 9 37.15 24.16 12.73
CA ASN A 9 38.41 24.88 12.92
C ASN A 9 39.58 23.96 13.32
N LYS A 10 39.39 22.62 13.26
CA LYS A 10 40.37 21.59 13.62
C LYS A 10 40.71 21.53 15.12
N GLN A 11 39.87 22.10 15.98
CA GLN A 11 40.00 21.98 17.43
C GLN A 11 39.30 20.72 17.92
N VAL A 12 39.84 20.08 18.94
CA VAL A 12 39.22 18.89 19.56
C VAL A 12 37.94 19.33 20.29
N LYS A 13 36.79 18.73 19.93
CA LYS A 13 35.54 18.89 20.67
C LYS A 13 35.44 17.87 21.79
N VAL A 14 35.67 16.59 21.46
CA VAL A 14 35.56 15.49 22.42
C VAL A 14 36.32 14.25 21.96
N THR A 15 36.82 13.49 22.92
CA THR A 15 37.32 12.13 22.72
C THR A 15 36.39 11.16 23.43
N PHE A 16 35.96 10.11 22.74
CA PHE A 16 34.99 9.13 23.25
C PHE A 16 35.36 7.71 22.85
N GLU A 17 34.80 6.74 23.57
CA GLU A 17 34.84 5.33 23.20
C GLU A 17 33.52 4.97 22.51
N PRO A 18 33.54 4.51 21.25
CA PRO A 18 32.33 4.06 20.58
C PRO A 18 31.79 2.79 21.24
N SER A 19 30.48 2.55 21.13
CA SER A 19 29.85 1.28 21.51
C SER A 19 30.14 0.19 20.47
N GLU A 20 29.87 -1.08 20.83
CA GLU A 20 29.92 -2.21 19.90
C GLU A 20 28.92 -2.09 18.73
N SER A 21 27.89 -1.26 18.86
CA SER A 21 26.93 -0.98 17.78
C SER A 21 27.42 0.06 16.76
N SER A 22 28.58 0.67 16.98
CA SER A 22 29.16 1.64 16.05
C SER A 22 29.85 0.92 14.89
N THR A 23 29.48 1.25 13.67
CA THR A 23 29.96 0.57 12.45
C THR A 23 30.41 1.56 11.38
N GLN A 24 31.31 1.10 10.51
CA GLN A 24 31.63 1.74 9.23
C GLN A 24 31.00 0.89 8.12
N ASP A 25 30.14 1.49 7.30
CA ASP A 25 29.53 0.87 6.12
C ASP A 25 30.07 1.54 4.85
N LYS A 26 30.73 0.78 3.97
CA LYS A 26 31.33 1.28 2.72
C LYS A 26 30.98 0.39 1.53
N GLU A 27 30.56 0.98 0.41
CA GLU A 27 30.10 0.27 -0.80
C GLU A 27 30.62 0.93 -2.11
N ILE A 28 30.93 0.13 -3.14
CA ILE A 28 31.29 0.66 -4.48
C ILE A 28 30.11 1.44 -5.06
N GLN A 29 30.37 2.65 -5.58
CA GLN A 29 29.34 3.56 -6.12
C GLN A 29 28.19 3.86 -5.12
N GLY A 30 28.41 3.57 -3.85
CA GLY A 30 27.43 3.69 -2.79
C GLY A 30 27.91 4.62 -1.69
N ASP A 31 27.31 4.43 -0.52
CA ASP A 31 27.62 5.25 0.63
C ASP A 31 28.92 4.79 1.35
N ASN A 32 29.59 5.76 1.98
CA ASN A 32 30.63 5.56 2.99
C ASN A 32 30.19 6.25 4.27
N LEU A 33 29.65 5.50 5.23
CA LEU A 33 29.01 6.01 6.45
C LEU A 33 29.73 5.51 7.68
N LEU A 34 29.97 6.41 8.63
CA LEU A 34 30.44 6.08 9.97
C LEU A 34 29.27 6.28 10.95
N LYS A 35 28.68 5.18 11.39
CA LYS A 35 27.57 5.15 12.35
C LYS A 35 28.16 5.10 13.75
N LEU A 36 27.86 6.13 14.55
CA LEU A 36 28.43 6.33 15.87
C LEU A 36 27.35 6.24 16.93
N SER A 37 27.61 5.43 17.95
CA SER A 37 26.83 5.40 19.17
C SER A 37 27.77 5.37 20.38
N PHE A 38 27.54 6.25 21.34
CA PHE A 38 28.35 6.37 22.56
C PHE A 38 27.62 7.22 23.61
N THR A 39 28.18 7.28 24.82
CA THR A 39 27.64 8.06 25.92
C THR A 39 28.68 9.06 26.42
N LEU A 40 28.27 10.31 26.67
CA LEU A 40 29.08 11.32 27.33
C LEU A 40 28.44 11.82 28.62
N TYR A 41 29.28 12.40 29.48
CA TYR A 41 28.84 12.97 30.76
C TYR A 41 28.60 14.49 30.70
N GLU A 42 28.72 15.08 29.51
CA GLU A 42 28.41 16.47 29.21
C GLU A 42 27.69 16.57 27.87
N CYS A 43 26.80 17.56 27.74
CA CYS A 43 26.03 17.79 26.51
C CYS A 43 26.88 18.56 25.50
N ILE A 44 27.37 17.87 24.47
CA ILE A 44 28.13 18.46 23.36
C ILE A 44 27.28 18.39 22.09
N SER A 45 26.96 19.54 21.50
CA SER A 45 26.33 19.57 20.18
C SER A 45 27.35 19.26 19.09
N ILE A 46 26.93 18.53 18.06
CA ILE A 46 27.73 18.29 16.85
C ILE A 46 27.19 19.22 15.77
N ASP A 47 28.07 20.04 15.21
CA ASP A 47 27.72 21.04 14.21
C ASP A 47 28.08 20.55 12.79
N VAL A 48 27.48 21.17 11.79
CA VAL A 48 27.75 20.84 10.39
C VAL A 48 29.22 21.08 10.08
N ASN A 49 29.84 20.12 9.38
CA ASN A 49 31.26 20.05 9.03
C ASN A 49 32.23 19.75 10.19
N ASP A 50 31.74 19.48 11.40
CA ASP A 50 32.56 18.75 12.39
C ASP A 50 32.99 17.42 11.79
N TYR A 51 34.21 16.97 12.10
CA TYR A 51 34.79 15.81 11.45
C TYR A 51 35.54 14.89 12.41
N LEU A 52 35.76 13.66 11.96
CA LEU A 52 36.50 12.63 12.66
C LEU A 52 37.27 11.78 11.65
N ASP A 53 38.47 11.35 12.02
CA ASP A 53 39.32 10.49 11.19
C ASP A 53 39.25 9.04 11.71
N TYR A 54 39.00 8.08 10.82
CA TYR A 54 38.90 6.64 11.11
C TYR A 54 39.50 5.82 9.95
N GLU A 55 40.39 4.86 10.26
CA GLU A 55 41.06 3.99 9.26
C GLU A 55 41.71 4.75 8.08
N GLY A 56 42.26 5.94 8.34
CA GLY A 56 42.91 6.78 7.32
C GLY A 56 41.95 7.61 6.47
N GLU A 57 40.64 7.53 6.70
CA GLU A 57 39.60 8.30 6.03
C GLU A 57 38.98 9.33 6.96
N ARG A 58 38.47 10.42 6.38
CA ARG A 58 37.77 11.48 7.13
C ARG A 58 36.27 11.38 6.91
N TYR A 59 35.53 11.59 7.99
CA TYR A 59 34.07 11.60 8.02
C TYR A 59 33.57 12.93 8.57
N TRP A 60 32.51 13.47 7.97
CA TRP A 60 31.94 14.76 8.35
C TRP A 60 30.47 14.65 8.77
N ALA A 61 30.10 15.43 9.79
CA ALA A 61 28.70 15.66 10.13
C ALA A 61 28.06 16.56 9.06
N THR A 62 26.99 16.10 8.42
CA THR A 62 26.25 16.89 7.41
C THR A 62 25.08 17.66 7.98
N GLU A 63 24.70 17.36 9.21
CA GLU A 63 23.54 17.91 9.90
C GLU A 63 23.94 18.23 11.33
N LYS A 64 23.29 19.25 11.92
CA LYS A 64 23.48 19.54 13.33
C LYS A 64 22.79 18.47 14.16
N TYR A 65 23.51 17.90 15.13
CA TYR A 65 23.00 16.86 16.02
C TYR A 65 23.10 17.28 17.49
N VAL A 66 22.04 16.97 18.24
CA VAL A 66 21.95 17.18 19.69
C VAL A 66 21.62 15.83 20.33
N PRO A 67 22.38 15.39 21.35
CA PRO A 67 22.21 14.08 21.97
C PRO A 67 20.93 13.96 22.81
N SER A 68 20.51 12.72 23.06
CA SER A 68 19.40 12.42 23.96
C SER A 68 19.84 12.45 25.43
N GLN A 69 19.09 13.14 26.28
CA GLN A 69 19.37 13.19 27.72
C GLN A 69 18.85 11.92 28.42
N LYS A 70 19.76 11.09 28.96
CA LYS A 70 19.38 9.91 29.78
C LYS A 70 19.22 10.26 31.25
N SER A 71 20.06 11.17 31.76
CA SER A 71 20.00 11.64 33.14
C SER A 71 20.53 13.08 33.24
N THR A 72 20.61 13.63 34.46
CA THR A 72 21.26 14.94 34.69
C THR A 72 22.73 14.96 34.32
N MET A 73 23.38 13.80 34.18
CA MET A 73 24.81 13.66 33.93
C MET A 73 25.13 12.77 32.73
N GLU A 74 24.15 12.22 32.01
CA GLU A 74 24.40 11.21 30.98
C GLU A 74 23.64 11.53 29.69
N TRP A 75 24.37 11.53 28.57
CA TRP A 75 23.88 11.91 27.25
C TRP A 75 24.23 10.82 26.24
N GLU A 76 23.21 10.27 25.58
CA GLU A 76 23.35 9.21 24.58
C GLU A 76 23.41 9.81 23.18
N TYR A 77 24.44 9.41 22.43
CA TYR A 77 24.68 9.78 21.05
C TYR A 77 24.34 8.60 20.14
N SER A 78 23.65 8.90 19.04
CA SER A 78 23.34 7.99 17.95
C SER A 78 23.13 8.82 16.68
N PHE A 79 24.16 8.86 15.83
CA PHE A 79 24.15 9.62 14.58
C PHE A 79 25.13 9.01 13.58
N GLN A 80 25.13 9.53 12.34
CA GLN A 80 26.03 9.08 11.29
C GLN A 80 26.82 10.26 10.71
N MET A 81 28.08 9.99 10.37
CA MET A 81 28.95 10.92 9.64
C MET A 81 29.21 10.35 8.24
N LYS A 82 29.37 11.24 7.27
CA LYS A 82 29.54 10.87 5.85
C LYS A 82 30.99 10.99 5.43
N GLY A 83 31.51 9.94 4.81
CA GLY A 83 32.77 9.95 4.08
C GLY A 83 32.63 10.64 2.73
N ILE A 84 33.71 10.66 1.95
CA ILE A 84 33.80 11.39 0.67
C ILE A 84 32.70 10.92 -0.30
N GLU A 85 32.53 9.61 -0.44
CA GLU A 85 31.59 8.97 -1.38
C GLU A 85 30.14 9.37 -1.11
N SER A 86 29.78 9.63 0.16
CA SER A 86 28.45 10.10 0.56
C SER A 86 28.34 11.63 0.63
N LEU A 87 29.45 12.36 0.68
CA LEU A 87 29.44 13.83 0.75
C LEU A 87 29.14 14.49 -0.59
N ILE A 88 29.55 13.85 -1.69
CA ILE A 88 29.33 14.38 -3.05
C ILE A 88 27.85 14.53 -3.42
N THR A 89 26.94 13.93 -2.65
CA THR A 89 25.48 14.14 -2.76
C THR A 89 25.04 15.52 -2.31
N ARG A 90 25.93 16.36 -1.74
CA ARG A 90 25.64 17.75 -1.33
C ARG A 90 25.86 18.77 -2.44
N PHE A 91 26.63 18.41 -3.47
CA PHE A 91 27.15 19.37 -4.44
C PHE A 91 26.51 19.16 -5.82
N LEU A 92 26.02 20.23 -6.43
CA LEU A 92 25.50 20.21 -7.80
C LEU A 92 26.64 20.19 -8.81
N VAL A 93 26.40 19.61 -9.99
CA VAL A 93 27.26 19.82 -11.15
C VAL A 93 26.84 21.14 -11.79
N LEU A 94 27.71 22.15 -11.72
CA LEU A 94 27.48 23.48 -12.29
C LEU A 94 28.44 23.74 -13.46
N ASN A 95 27.94 24.42 -14.49
CA ASN A 95 28.74 24.88 -15.62
C ASN A 95 29.19 26.33 -15.42
N ASN A 96 30.45 26.53 -15.02
CA ASN A 96 30.98 27.86 -14.68
C ASN A 96 31.77 28.50 -15.83
N THR A 97 31.39 28.29 -17.09
CA THR A 97 32.20 28.74 -18.25
C THR A 97 32.28 30.27 -18.39
N ASP A 98 31.26 31.01 -17.92
CA ASP A 98 31.20 32.48 -17.99
C ASP A 98 31.05 33.18 -16.61
N GLY A 99 31.27 32.45 -15.51
CA GLY A 99 31.04 32.97 -14.16
C GLY A 99 29.58 32.92 -13.68
N GLU A 100 28.68 32.40 -14.52
CA GLU A 100 27.33 32.03 -14.10
C GLU A 100 27.32 30.57 -13.60
N ASN A 101 26.69 30.34 -12.45
CA ASN A 101 26.57 29.01 -11.84
C ASN A 101 25.36 28.28 -12.43
N GLU A 102 25.43 27.89 -13.71
CA GLU A 102 24.31 27.25 -14.40
C GLU A 102 24.14 25.79 -13.95
N ALA A 103 22.97 25.48 -13.38
CA ALA A 103 22.61 24.15 -12.90
C ALA A 103 21.71 23.36 -13.87
N VAL A 104 21.43 23.93 -15.05
CA VAL A 104 20.60 23.33 -16.10
C VAL A 104 21.29 23.53 -17.43
N PHE A 105 22.03 22.52 -17.89
CA PHE A 105 22.75 22.58 -19.16
C PHE A 105 22.96 21.18 -19.73
N SER A 106 23.14 21.09 -21.04
CA SER A 106 23.58 19.88 -21.72
C SER A 106 25.07 19.98 -22.01
N LEU A 107 25.82 18.91 -21.77
CA LEU A 107 27.23 18.83 -22.15
C LEU A 107 27.46 17.62 -23.05
N THR A 108 27.94 17.87 -24.27
CA THR A 108 28.43 16.84 -25.19
C THR A 108 29.95 16.86 -25.19
N ALA A 109 30.59 15.94 -24.46
CA ALA A 109 32.05 15.90 -24.33
C ALA A 109 32.57 14.48 -24.08
N ARG A 110 33.89 14.29 -24.09
CA ARG A 110 34.51 13.00 -23.74
C ARG A 110 34.35 12.73 -22.24
N PRO A 111 34.29 11.46 -21.80
CA PRO A 111 34.16 11.10 -20.39
C PRO A 111 35.16 11.79 -19.46
N ILE A 112 36.39 12.00 -19.91
CA ILE A 112 37.43 12.71 -19.15
C ILE A 112 37.06 14.17 -18.86
N ASP A 113 36.36 14.84 -19.77
CA ASP A 113 35.98 16.23 -19.64
C ASP A 113 34.72 16.36 -18.74
N HIS A 114 33.79 15.40 -18.80
CA HIS A 114 32.72 15.26 -17.79
C HIS A 114 33.28 15.02 -16.38
N MET A 115 34.22 14.08 -16.22
CA MET A 115 34.89 13.82 -14.94
C MET A 115 35.55 15.06 -14.38
N ARG A 116 36.24 15.85 -15.21
CA ARG A 116 36.87 17.11 -14.80
C ARG A 116 35.85 18.13 -14.31
N LEU A 117 34.71 18.25 -14.98
CA LEU A 117 33.64 19.14 -14.55
C LEU A 117 33.08 18.73 -13.19
N ILE A 118 32.81 17.44 -12.99
CA ILE A 118 32.26 16.94 -11.73
C ILE A 118 33.29 17.09 -10.59
N VAL A 119 34.54 16.69 -10.80
CA VAL A 119 35.61 16.84 -9.80
C VAL A 119 35.86 18.30 -9.44
N LYS A 120 35.77 19.23 -10.42
CA LYS A 120 35.84 20.67 -10.16
C LYS A 120 34.73 21.11 -9.19
N ASN A 121 33.48 20.72 -9.45
CA ASN A 121 32.34 21.06 -8.59
C ASN A 121 32.45 20.42 -7.19
N ILE A 122 32.97 19.19 -7.08
CA ILE A 122 33.26 18.57 -5.78
C ILE A 122 34.28 19.41 -4.99
N ASN A 123 35.36 19.85 -5.64
CA ASN A 123 36.39 20.68 -5.00
C ASN A 123 35.86 22.05 -4.56
N GLU A 124 35.06 22.70 -5.41
CA GLU A 124 34.41 23.97 -5.09
C GLU A 124 33.43 23.82 -3.92
N GLY A 125 32.62 22.76 -3.91
CA GLY A 125 31.69 22.46 -2.82
C GLY A 125 32.38 22.13 -1.49
N MET A 126 33.60 21.58 -1.54
CA MET A 126 34.42 21.29 -0.36
C MET A 126 35.24 22.51 0.12
N ASP A 127 35.08 23.69 -0.49
CA ASP A 127 35.75 24.95 -0.12
C ASP A 127 37.28 24.81 0.02
N GLY A 128 37.90 23.98 -0.83
CA GLY A 128 39.35 23.72 -0.81
C GLY A 128 39.86 22.94 0.43
N LEU A 129 38.97 22.39 1.27
CA LEU A 129 39.34 21.54 2.41
C LEU A 129 40.08 20.27 1.96
N THR A 130 39.74 19.79 0.76
CA THR A 130 40.26 18.56 0.14
C THR A 130 40.38 18.78 -1.35
N ASN A 131 41.51 18.40 -1.96
CA ASN A 131 41.76 18.59 -3.40
C ASN A 131 41.67 17.27 -4.17
N PHE A 132 40.48 17.01 -4.71
CA PHE A 132 40.19 15.87 -5.57
C PHE A 132 40.78 16.02 -6.97
N LYS A 133 41.18 14.89 -7.55
CA LYS A 133 41.74 14.79 -8.90
C LYS A 133 41.05 13.69 -9.69
N VAL A 134 41.03 13.85 -11.00
CA VAL A 134 40.57 12.80 -11.91
C VAL A 134 41.68 11.75 -12.07
N GLY A 135 41.33 10.48 -11.91
CA GLY A 135 42.20 9.32 -12.07
C GLY A 135 42.04 8.67 -13.44
N ILE A 136 41.96 7.33 -13.44
CA ILE A 136 41.74 6.53 -14.65
C ILE A 136 40.33 6.79 -15.16
N VAL A 137 40.18 7.03 -16.46
CA VAL A 137 38.88 7.23 -17.10
C VAL A 137 38.80 6.35 -18.34
N GLU A 138 37.83 5.45 -18.35
CA GLU A 138 37.46 4.64 -19.52
C GLU A 138 36.53 5.43 -20.45
N GLY A 139 36.55 5.07 -21.73
CA GLY A 139 35.77 5.74 -22.78
C GLY A 139 36.50 6.92 -23.43
N THR A 140 36.36 7.01 -24.76
CA THR A 140 37.03 8.03 -25.59
C THR A 140 36.09 8.81 -26.50
N GLU A 141 34.88 8.29 -26.72
CA GLU A 141 33.84 8.90 -27.54
C GLU A 141 33.15 10.04 -26.80
N ASN A 142 32.61 11.03 -27.53
CA ASN A 142 31.78 12.07 -26.93
C ASN A 142 30.44 11.47 -26.52
N ILE A 143 30.00 11.82 -25.31
CA ILE A 143 28.69 11.46 -24.77
C ILE A 143 27.96 12.75 -24.40
N THR A 144 26.63 12.74 -24.52
CA THR A 144 25.79 13.86 -24.12
C THR A 144 25.13 13.53 -22.79
N ILE A 145 25.35 14.36 -21.77
CA ILE A 145 24.69 14.26 -20.47
C ILE A 145 23.96 15.56 -20.18
N GLU A 146 22.68 15.45 -19.84
CA GLU A 146 21.81 16.56 -19.47
C GLU A 146 21.94 16.85 -17.96
N TYR A 147 22.70 17.87 -17.57
CA TYR A 147 22.85 18.26 -16.16
C TYR A 147 21.73 19.21 -15.74
N THR A 148 20.54 18.68 -15.50
CA THR A 148 19.38 19.43 -14.99
C THR A 148 19.21 19.19 -13.49
N GLY A 149 19.75 20.08 -12.66
CA GLY A 149 19.69 19.99 -11.21
C GLY A 149 20.36 18.73 -10.63
N LYS A 150 21.33 18.15 -11.35
CA LYS A 150 22.00 16.89 -10.97
C LYS A 150 23.09 17.13 -9.94
N TYR A 151 23.09 16.32 -8.88
CA TYR A 151 24.18 16.29 -7.91
C TYR A 151 25.39 15.54 -8.46
N CYS A 152 26.57 15.76 -7.89
CA CYS A 152 27.83 15.18 -8.38
C CYS A 152 27.81 13.65 -8.37
N ASN A 153 27.15 13.01 -7.39
CA ASN A 153 26.94 11.56 -7.37
C ASN A 153 26.07 11.08 -8.55
N ASP A 154 24.99 11.81 -8.87
CA ASP A 154 24.09 11.47 -9.97
C ASP A 154 24.79 11.68 -11.31
N GLY A 155 25.56 12.75 -11.43
CA GLY A 155 26.42 13.01 -12.59
C GLY A 155 27.48 11.94 -12.80
N LEU A 156 28.16 11.49 -11.74
CA LEU A 156 29.14 10.39 -11.82
C LEU A 156 28.47 9.06 -12.19
N LYS A 157 27.29 8.80 -11.64
CA LYS A 157 26.51 7.61 -11.93
C LYS A 157 26.12 7.55 -13.39
N GLU A 158 25.49 8.60 -13.90
CA GLU A 158 25.04 8.64 -15.29
C GLU A 158 26.20 8.62 -16.29
N LEU A 159 27.32 9.25 -15.93
CA LEU A 159 28.57 9.14 -16.67
C LEU A 159 29.09 7.70 -16.70
N ALA A 160 29.10 7.01 -15.56
CA ALA A 160 29.51 5.61 -15.48
C ALA A 160 28.57 4.69 -16.25
N ASP A 161 27.25 4.93 -16.20
CA ASP A 161 26.24 4.19 -16.95
C ASP A 161 26.40 4.39 -18.46
N ALA A 162 26.64 5.63 -18.91
CA ALA A 162 26.88 5.97 -20.32
C ALA A 162 28.14 5.32 -20.89
N VAL A 163 29.18 5.16 -20.06
CA VAL A 163 30.46 4.51 -20.45
C VAL A 163 30.43 3.00 -20.18
N HIS A 164 29.40 2.50 -19.48
CA HIS A 164 29.27 1.11 -19.01
C HIS A 164 30.43 0.66 -18.11
N THR A 165 30.79 1.48 -17.13
CA THR A 165 31.86 1.21 -16.17
C THR A 165 31.46 1.62 -14.75
N GLU A 166 32.40 1.66 -13.82
CA GLU A 166 32.17 1.99 -12.42
C GLU A 166 32.86 3.31 -12.06
N TRP A 167 32.41 3.96 -10.97
CA TRP A 167 33.14 5.08 -10.38
C TRP A 167 33.51 4.74 -8.94
N TRP A 168 34.69 5.16 -8.51
CA TRP A 168 35.19 4.88 -7.16
C TRP A 168 36.28 5.87 -6.76
N PHE A 169 36.45 6.04 -5.45
CA PHE A 169 37.46 6.92 -4.88
C PHE A 169 38.65 6.10 -4.38
N ASP A 170 39.86 6.52 -4.78
CA ASP A 170 41.12 6.12 -4.18
C ASP A 170 41.69 7.33 -3.42
N GLY A 171 41.32 7.45 -2.15
CA GLY A 171 41.53 8.66 -1.36
C GLY A 171 40.92 9.90 -2.03
N GLN A 172 41.77 10.78 -2.55
CA GLN A 172 41.36 12.02 -3.24
C GLN A 172 41.33 11.88 -4.78
N THR A 173 41.45 10.67 -5.31
CA THR A 173 41.43 10.42 -6.76
C THR A 173 40.12 9.75 -7.15
N VAL A 174 39.38 10.35 -8.09
CA VAL A 174 38.11 9.80 -8.59
C VAL A 174 38.39 9.06 -9.90
N ASN A 175 38.15 7.76 -9.92
CA ASN A 175 38.34 6.90 -11.07
C ASN A 175 36.98 6.61 -11.73
N LEU A 176 36.96 6.52 -13.06
CA LEU A 176 35.85 6.06 -13.89
C LEU A 176 36.31 4.81 -14.65
N CYS A 177 36.44 3.71 -13.92
CA CYS A 177 36.80 2.39 -14.43
C CYS A 177 36.28 1.34 -13.44
N ARG A 178 36.27 0.06 -13.84
CA ARG A 178 35.97 -1.05 -12.93
C ARG A 178 36.83 -0.99 -11.66
N CYS A 179 36.21 -1.06 -10.49
CA CYS A 179 36.87 -0.94 -9.19
C CYS A 179 37.51 -2.27 -8.79
N GLU A 180 38.73 -2.52 -9.28
CA GLU A 180 39.53 -3.69 -8.94
C GLU A 180 40.98 -3.29 -8.70
N HIS A 181 41.44 -3.40 -7.45
CA HIS A 181 42.80 -3.04 -7.08
C HIS A 181 43.34 -3.88 -5.92
N GLY A 182 44.65 -3.75 -5.65
CA GLY A 182 45.36 -4.56 -4.65
C GLY A 182 45.67 -5.99 -5.10
N GLU A 183 46.46 -6.72 -4.33
CA GLU A 183 46.80 -8.13 -4.60
C GLU A 183 45.64 -9.07 -4.28
N GLU A 184 45.49 -10.13 -5.08
CA GLU A 184 44.47 -11.16 -4.88
C GLU A 184 44.68 -11.88 -3.54
N LEU A 185 43.69 -11.81 -2.66
CA LEU A 185 43.71 -12.44 -1.35
C LEU A 185 42.82 -13.70 -1.34
N THR A 186 43.29 -14.79 -0.74
CA THR A 186 42.48 -16.01 -0.60
C THR A 186 41.69 -15.99 0.71
N LEU A 187 40.37 -16.19 0.62
CA LEU A 187 39.46 -16.27 1.77
C LEU A 187 38.61 -17.55 1.70
N GLY A 188 38.31 -18.14 2.85
CA GLY A 188 37.51 -19.37 2.97
C GLY A 188 37.25 -19.74 4.42
N TYR A 189 36.51 -20.82 4.65
CA TYR A 189 36.40 -21.42 6.00
C TYR A 189 37.80 -21.84 6.48
N ASP A 190 38.13 -21.54 7.74
CA ASP A 190 39.48 -21.64 8.33
C ASP A 190 40.57 -20.77 7.66
N LYS A 191 40.17 -19.81 6.81
CA LYS A 191 41.05 -18.84 6.12
C LYS A 191 40.42 -17.45 6.15
N GLY A 192 40.08 -16.99 7.34
CA GLY A 192 39.57 -15.63 7.60
C GLY A 192 38.06 -15.45 7.53
N LEU A 193 37.26 -16.48 7.22
CA LEU A 193 35.79 -16.41 7.21
C LEU A 193 35.17 -17.33 8.27
N VAL A 194 34.14 -16.83 8.95
CA VAL A 194 33.34 -17.59 9.94
C VAL A 194 32.20 -18.35 9.25
N SER A 195 31.59 -17.73 8.24
CA SER A 195 30.56 -18.37 7.41
C SER A 195 30.60 -17.82 5.99
N LEU A 196 29.86 -18.48 5.10
CA LEU A 196 29.72 -18.06 3.71
C LEU A 196 28.28 -18.30 3.26
N ASP A 197 27.55 -17.22 3.02
CA ASP A 197 26.18 -17.25 2.54
C ASP A 197 26.11 -16.77 1.09
N ARG A 198 25.36 -17.49 0.26
CA ARG A 198 25.13 -17.12 -1.14
C ARG A 198 23.75 -16.49 -1.30
N ASP A 199 23.75 -15.34 -1.96
CA ASP A 199 22.58 -14.54 -2.29
C ASP A 199 22.68 -14.06 -3.75
N MET A 200 21.67 -13.35 -4.25
CA MET A 200 21.72 -12.66 -5.54
C MET A 200 21.99 -11.17 -5.28
N ALA A 201 22.85 -10.55 -6.07
CA ALA A 201 23.09 -9.10 -6.03
C ALA A 201 21.79 -8.38 -6.41
N ASP A 202 21.30 -7.56 -5.49
CA ASP A 202 20.04 -6.83 -5.64
C ASP A 202 20.13 -5.81 -6.78
N GLY A 203 19.23 -5.87 -7.76
CA GLY A 203 19.16 -4.88 -8.85
C GLY A 203 20.10 -5.09 -10.04
N ALA A 204 20.96 -6.12 -10.01
CA ALA A 204 21.68 -6.55 -11.20
C ALA A 204 20.71 -7.19 -12.21
N LYS A 205 20.80 -6.81 -13.50
CA LYS A 205 19.99 -7.39 -14.59
C LYS A 205 20.36 -8.87 -14.77
N PHE A 206 19.71 -9.75 -14.02
CA PHE A 206 19.91 -11.19 -14.17
C PHE A 206 18.95 -11.75 -15.20
N TYR A 207 19.50 -12.23 -16.30
CA TYR A 207 18.74 -12.88 -17.35
C TYR A 207 19.53 -14.03 -17.95
N THR A 208 18.80 -14.97 -18.51
CA THR A 208 19.37 -16.08 -19.27
C THR A 208 18.83 -16.16 -20.69
N ARG A 209 17.88 -15.31 -21.06
CA ARG A 209 17.38 -15.15 -22.42
C ARG A 209 17.17 -13.68 -22.74
N LEU A 210 17.97 -13.14 -23.65
CA LEU A 210 17.82 -11.77 -24.14
C LEU A 210 16.90 -11.73 -25.36
N PHE A 211 15.90 -10.85 -25.36
CA PHE A 211 15.13 -10.43 -26.52
C PHE A 211 15.65 -9.08 -27.02
N PRO A 212 16.62 -9.08 -27.96
CA PRO A 212 17.14 -7.84 -28.52
C PRO A 212 16.17 -7.29 -29.57
N ILE A 213 15.84 -6.01 -29.45
CA ILE A 213 14.92 -5.33 -30.37
C ILE A 213 15.70 -4.38 -31.25
N GLY A 214 15.88 -4.77 -32.52
CA GLY A 214 16.45 -3.92 -33.54
C GLY A 214 15.57 -2.72 -33.88
N SER A 215 16.15 -1.77 -34.61
CA SER A 215 15.44 -0.55 -35.03
C SER A 215 14.38 -0.84 -36.10
N SER A 216 13.39 0.06 -36.24
CA SER A 216 12.41 0.07 -37.35
C SER A 216 12.87 0.91 -38.55
N ARG A 217 14.06 1.51 -38.44
CA ARG A 217 14.58 2.50 -39.39
C ARG A 217 14.96 1.87 -40.71
N ASN A 218 14.59 2.51 -41.82
CA ASN A 218 14.83 1.98 -43.17
C ASN A 218 14.23 0.59 -43.44
N ILE A 219 13.15 0.25 -42.74
CA ILE A 219 12.45 -1.02 -42.89
C ILE A 219 11.04 -0.77 -43.40
N ASP A 220 10.71 -1.45 -44.49
CA ASP A 220 9.33 -1.62 -44.93
C ASP A 220 8.83 -2.97 -44.42
N SER A 221 7.93 -2.93 -43.44
CA SER A 221 7.41 -4.14 -42.79
C SER A 221 6.72 -5.09 -43.75
N ALA A 222 6.06 -4.56 -44.80
CA ALA A 222 5.35 -5.39 -45.76
C ALA A 222 6.30 -6.22 -46.62
N LYS A 223 7.51 -5.71 -46.86
CA LYS A 223 8.51 -6.38 -47.71
C LYS A 223 9.54 -7.18 -46.94
N TYR A 224 10.01 -6.69 -45.80
CA TYR A 224 10.95 -7.42 -44.94
C TYR A 224 10.24 -8.54 -44.14
N GLY A 225 8.91 -8.45 -43.96
CA GLY A 225 8.11 -9.43 -43.21
C GLY A 225 8.08 -9.17 -41.70
N HIS A 226 8.89 -8.23 -41.22
CA HIS A 226 8.96 -7.80 -39.82
C HIS A 226 9.00 -6.27 -39.75
N SER A 227 8.43 -5.70 -38.69
CA SER A 227 8.39 -4.24 -38.48
C SER A 227 9.70 -3.64 -37.97
N ARG A 228 10.66 -4.49 -37.59
CA ARG A 228 11.95 -4.14 -36.99
C ARG A 228 13.01 -5.12 -37.46
N LEU A 229 14.27 -4.70 -37.39
CA LEU A 229 15.41 -5.54 -37.72
C LEU A 229 15.43 -6.76 -36.78
N MET A 230 15.55 -7.95 -37.37
CA MET A 230 15.62 -9.21 -36.63
C MET A 230 17.08 -9.65 -36.47
N LEU A 231 17.34 -10.64 -35.61
CA LEU A 231 18.60 -11.35 -35.66
C LEU A 231 18.69 -12.19 -36.96
N PRO A 232 19.89 -12.64 -37.37
CA PRO A 232 20.06 -13.53 -38.51
C PRO A 232 19.11 -14.73 -38.43
N ASN A 233 18.54 -15.13 -39.57
CA ASN A 233 17.54 -16.20 -39.70
C ASN A 233 16.19 -15.93 -39.00
N GLY A 234 15.91 -14.70 -38.58
CA GLY A 234 14.65 -14.34 -37.92
C GLY A 234 14.57 -14.80 -36.46
N GLU A 235 15.71 -15.08 -35.83
CA GLU A 235 15.78 -15.42 -34.41
C GLU A 235 15.26 -14.26 -33.55
N LYS A 236 14.54 -14.59 -32.47
CA LYS A 236 13.89 -13.59 -31.60
C LYS A 236 14.64 -13.33 -30.30
N TYR A 237 15.53 -14.24 -29.93
CA TYR A 237 16.23 -14.19 -28.66
C TYR A 237 17.57 -14.91 -28.74
N VAL A 238 18.44 -14.61 -27.79
CA VAL A 238 19.72 -15.30 -27.57
C VAL A 238 19.76 -15.81 -26.13
N ASP A 239 20.07 -17.08 -25.96
CA ASP A 239 20.19 -17.74 -24.66
C ASP A 239 21.61 -17.64 -24.11
N VAL A 240 21.72 -17.39 -22.81
CA VAL A 240 22.98 -17.32 -22.08
C VAL A 240 22.83 -18.03 -20.74
N ASN A 241 23.65 -19.06 -20.47
CA ASN A 241 23.66 -19.80 -19.21
C ASN A 241 22.30 -20.43 -18.81
N VAL A 242 21.39 -20.68 -19.76
CA VAL A 242 20.05 -21.27 -19.51
C VAL A 242 20.16 -22.65 -18.87
N GLU A 243 21.17 -23.43 -19.24
CA GLU A 243 21.47 -24.74 -18.67
C GLU A 243 21.87 -24.69 -17.20
N LYS A 244 22.38 -23.55 -16.72
CA LYS A 244 22.82 -23.36 -15.33
C LYS A 244 21.70 -22.77 -14.44
N TYR A 245 20.85 -21.91 -14.99
CA TYR A 245 19.88 -21.13 -14.18
C TYR A 245 18.42 -21.22 -14.63
N GLY A 246 18.10 -21.98 -15.68
CA GLY A 246 16.76 -21.98 -16.29
C GLY A 246 16.53 -20.74 -17.15
N ILE A 247 15.31 -20.59 -17.69
CA ILE A 247 14.96 -19.49 -18.61
C ILE A 247 14.43 -18.29 -17.81
N ILE A 248 15.08 -17.14 -17.98
CA ILE A 248 14.72 -15.84 -17.39
C ILE A 248 14.84 -14.80 -18.51
N HIS A 249 13.71 -14.21 -18.88
CA HIS A 249 13.61 -13.29 -20.01
C HIS A 249 14.10 -11.89 -19.63
N HIS A 250 14.85 -11.28 -20.53
CA HIS A 250 15.14 -9.85 -20.52
C HIS A 250 14.87 -9.25 -21.89
N TYR A 251 14.34 -8.03 -21.89
CA TYR A 251 13.99 -7.27 -23.07
C TYR A 251 14.93 -6.06 -23.15
N GLU A 252 15.55 -5.84 -24.31
CA GLU A 252 16.44 -4.71 -24.50
C GLU A 252 16.24 -4.12 -25.91
N GLN A 253 15.94 -2.82 -25.96
CA GLN A 253 15.76 -2.08 -27.21
C GLN A 253 16.74 -0.91 -27.32
N ALA A 254 17.03 -0.21 -26.23
CA ALA A 254 17.82 1.01 -26.26
C ALA A 254 19.24 0.73 -26.75
N ALA A 255 19.86 -0.35 -26.28
CA ALA A 255 21.19 -0.77 -26.71
C ALA A 255 21.31 -1.09 -28.21
N PHE A 256 20.19 -1.33 -28.89
CA PHE A 256 20.15 -1.76 -30.30
C PHE A 256 19.39 -0.79 -31.22
N ALA A 257 18.94 0.35 -30.70
CA ALA A 257 18.10 1.31 -31.42
C ALA A 257 18.78 1.94 -32.64
N ASN A 258 20.12 2.03 -32.61
CA ASN A 258 20.94 2.59 -33.68
C ASN A 258 21.43 1.54 -34.69
N ILE A 259 20.97 0.28 -34.59
CA ILE A 259 21.32 -0.78 -35.54
C ILE A 259 20.15 -1.00 -36.50
N TYR A 260 20.40 -0.69 -37.77
CA TYR A 260 19.40 -0.73 -38.84
C TYR A 260 20.05 -0.90 -40.22
N PRO A 261 19.30 -1.36 -41.24
CA PRO A 261 19.81 -1.43 -42.61
C PRO A 261 20.21 -0.03 -43.11
N HIS A 262 21.50 0.14 -43.40
CA HIS A 262 22.02 1.42 -43.84
C HIS A 262 23.23 1.26 -44.76
N ARG A 263 23.53 2.35 -45.50
CA ARG A 263 24.73 2.52 -46.29
C ARG A 263 25.39 3.83 -45.89
N ILE A 264 26.69 3.78 -45.63
CA ILE A 264 27.52 4.97 -45.48
C ILE A 264 27.99 5.38 -46.88
N GLY A 265 27.40 6.44 -47.43
CA GLY A 265 27.78 7.02 -48.71
C GLY A 265 28.86 8.08 -48.59
N VAL A 266 29.45 8.45 -49.73
CA VAL A 266 30.49 9.48 -49.81
C VAL A 266 30.12 10.51 -50.88
N VAL A 267 30.16 11.79 -50.50
CA VAL A 267 29.91 12.88 -51.43
C VAL A 267 31.04 12.99 -52.44
N SER A 268 30.72 12.81 -53.72
CA SER A 268 31.65 12.84 -54.85
C SER A 268 31.69 14.20 -55.57
N SER A 269 30.59 14.96 -55.53
CA SER A 269 30.51 16.30 -56.12
C SER A 269 29.42 17.12 -55.45
N VAL A 270 29.63 18.44 -55.36
CA VAL A 270 28.68 19.40 -54.79
C VAL A 270 28.48 20.55 -55.77
N ARG A 271 27.22 21.00 -55.94
CA ARG A 271 26.89 22.24 -56.65
C ARG A 271 25.83 23.03 -55.87
N GLN A 272 25.72 24.31 -56.16
CA GLN A 272 24.75 25.19 -55.52
C GLN A 272 23.96 26.00 -56.56
N LYS A 273 22.77 26.48 -56.18
CA LYS A 273 21.93 27.34 -57.01
C LYS A 273 21.24 28.39 -56.14
N GLU A 274 21.37 29.65 -56.53
CA GLU A 274 20.63 30.74 -55.88
C GLU A 274 19.20 30.79 -56.42
N VAL A 275 18.24 30.86 -55.51
CA VAL A 275 16.80 30.95 -55.79
C VAL A 275 16.18 32.02 -54.90
N LYS A 276 14.96 32.45 -55.21
CA LYS A 276 14.21 33.40 -54.38
C LYS A 276 13.05 32.68 -53.70
N ASP A 277 12.79 33.00 -52.44
CA ASP A 277 11.61 32.53 -51.72
C ASP A 277 10.32 33.25 -52.19
N ASN A 278 9.20 32.91 -51.57
CA ASN A 278 7.88 33.49 -51.89
C ASN A 278 7.80 35.01 -51.61
N ASP A 279 8.70 35.54 -50.77
CA ASP A 279 8.81 36.96 -50.42
C ASP A 279 9.87 37.69 -51.27
N GLY A 280 10.50 36.99 -52.23
CA GLY A 280 11.50 37.52 -53.15
C GLY A 280 12.92 37.65 -52.59
N LYS A 281 13.19 37.11 -51.40
CA LYS A 281 14.51 37.10 -50.75
C LYS A 281 15.37 35.95 -51.32
N PRO A 282 16.63 36.22 -51.70
CA PRO A 282 17.50 35.17 -52.23
C PRO A 282 17.98 34.22 -51.13
N PHE A 283 17.99 32.92 -51.43
CA PHE A 283 18.61 31.86 -50.63
C PHE A 283 19.31 30.84 -51.53
N THR A 284 20.24 30.06 -50.98
CA THR A 284 21.05 29.11 -51.76
C THR A 284 20.64 27.67 -51.46
N ILE A 285 20.28 26.92 -52.51
CA ILE A 285 20.04 25.47 -52.44
C ILE A 285 21.32 24.72 -52.80
N TYR A 286 21.65 23.71 -52.01
CA TYR A 286 22.80 22.83 -52.22
C TYR A 286 22.37 21.47 -52.77
N TYR A 287 23.19 20.95 -53.68
CA TYR A 287 23.02 19.65 -54.31
C TYR A 287 24.31 18.85 -54.20
N PHE A 288 24.20 17.55 -54.01
CA PHE A 288 25.36 16.65 -54.00
C PHE A 288 25.11 15.35 -54.78
N LYS A 289 26.21 14.69 -55.17
CA LYS A 289 26.19 13.36 -55.82
C LYS A 289 27.03 12.37 -55.05
N ASP A 290 26.67 11.10 -55.16
CA ASP A 290 27.51 9.96 -54.78
C ASP A 290 27.68 9.08 -56.03
N SER A 291 28.91 9.00 -56.56
CA SER A 291 29.23 8.24 -57.76
C SER A 291 29.18 6.72 -57.53
N GLU A 292 29.27 6.27 -56.28
CA GLU A 292 29.23 4.86 -55.88
C GLU A 292 27.81 4.41 -55.50
N LEU A 293 26.82 5.30 -55.50
CA LEU A 293 25.42 4.95 -55.27
C LEU A 293 24.91 4.06 -56.42
N ASN A 294 24.74 2.77 -56.13
CA ASN A 294 24.41 1.71 -57.09
C ASN A 294 22.89 1.45 -57.23
N PHE A 295 22.03 2.16 -56.49
CA PHE A 295 20.57 2.05 -56.56
C PHE A 295 19.91 3.43 -56.70
N ASP A 296 18.62 3.42 -57.05
CA ASP A 296 17.81 4.64 -57.20
C ASP A 296 16.89 4.82 -55.98
N PRO A 297 17.19 5.75 -55.05
CA PRO A 297 16.42 6.01 -53.83
C PRO A 297 14.91 6.17 -54.03
N ASN A 298 14.46 6.71 -55.18
CA ASN A 298 13.03 6.90 -55.44
C ASN A 298 12.26 5.57 -55.64
N LYS A 299 12.95 4.48 -56.01
CA LYS A 299 12.33 3.13 -56.12
C LYS A 299 12.18 2.42 -54.79
N TYR A 300 12.69 3.02 -53.72
CA TYR A 300 12.81 2.45 -52.39
C TYR A 300 12.10 3.29 -51.33
N GLU A 301 11.22 4.20 -51.74
CA GLU A 301 10.43 5.02 -50.83
C GLU A 301 9.53 4.18 -49.94
N ILE A 302 9.41 4.59 -48.68
CA ILE A 302 8.44 4.07 -47.73
C ILE A 302 7.26 5.05 -47.72
N ALA A 303 6.03 4.55 -47.82
CA ALA A 303 4.84 5.40 -47.90
C ALA A 303 4.75 6.36 -46.70
N ASN A 304 4.39 7.62 -46.98
CA ASN A 304 4.24 8.71 -46.01
C ASN A 304 5.53 9.15 -45.27
N LEU A 305 6.71 8.74 -45.73
CA LEU A 305 7.99 9.21 -45.18
C LEU A 305 8.79 10.01 -46.21
N VAL A 306 9.34 11.16 -45.78
CA VAL A 306 10.24 11.99 -46.59
C VAL A 306 11.68 11.48 -46.43
N LYS A 307 12.41 11.39 -47.54
CA LYS A 307 13.82 10.93 -47.53
C LYS A 307 14.69 11.90 -46.76
N ARG A 308 15.61 11.35 -45.97
CA ARG A 308 16.50 12.12 -45.10
C ARG A 308 17.94 11.72 -45.31
N VAL A 309 18.83 12.66 -45.05
CA VAL A 309 20.28 12.46 -45.03
C VAL A 309 20.84 13.02 -43.74
N SER A 310 21.66 12.24 -43.05
CA SER A 310 22.48 12.72 -41.94
C SER A 310 23.94 12.60 -42.32
N PHE A 311 24.67 13.72 -42.25
CA PHE A 311 26.11 13.73 -42.48
C PHE A 311 26.82 13.13 -41.26
N GLN A 312 27.90 12.39 -41.53
CA GLN A 312 28.64 11.63 -40.52
C GLN A 312 29.91 12.37 -40.10
N GLU A 313 30.53 11.90 -39.02
CA GLU A 313 31.77 12.46 -38.47
C GLU A 313 32.82 12.72 -39.57
N GLY A 314 33.42 13.92 -39.53
CA GLY A 314 34.35 14.41 -40.54
C GLY A 314 33.73 15.42 -41.53
N SER A 315 32.39 15.53 -41.59
CA SER A 315 31.69 16.63 -42.27
C SER A 315 31.44 17.79 -41.31
N GLU A 316 31.49 19.03 -41.81
CA GLU A 316 31.05 20.22 -41.06
C GLU A 316 29.53 20.26 -40.85
N LEU A 317 28.78 19.36 -41.50
CA LEU A 317 27.34 19.16 -41.29
C LEU A 317 27.02 18.03 -40.32
N ALA A 318 28.02 17.34 -39.75
CA ALA A 318 27.80 16.28 -38.79
C ALA A 318 27.17 16.84 -37.51
N GLY A 319 26.08 16.22 -37.03
CA GLY A 319 25.34 16.69 -35.86
C GLY A 319 24.51 17.97 -36.11
N LEU A 320 24.33 18.38 -37.37
CA LEU A 320 23.46 19.48 -37.77
C LEU A 320 22.24 18.97 -38.54
N GLY A 321 21.14 19.73 -38.51
CA GLY A 321 19.90 19.38 -39.19
C GLY A 321 18.67 19.70 -38.35
N THR A 322 17.57 19.04 -38.65
CA THR A 322 16.29 19.15 -37.93
C THR A 322 16.19 18.06 -36.86
N ASP A 323 15.55 18.40 -35.74
CA ASP A 323 15.28 17.52 -34.58
C ASP A 323 16.54 16.93 -33.91
N ALA A 324 16.32 16.10 -32.87
CA ALA A 324 17.37 15.41 -32.12
C ALA A 324 18.16 14.36 -32.94
N ASP A 325 17.64 13.98 -34.12
CA ASP A 325 18.27 13.02 -35.03
C ASP A 325 19.24 13.67 -36.04
N HIS A 326 19.38 14.99 -36.02
CA HIS A 326 20.33 15.76 -36.84
C HIS A 326 20.35 15.36 -38.32
N TYR A 327 19.19 15.49 -38.99
CA TYR A 327 19.03 15.13 -40.40
C TYR A 327 18.63 16.33 -41.27
N PHE A 328 18.88 16.22 -42.57
CA PHE A 328 18.32 17.09 -43.59
C PHE A 328 17.33 16.32 -44.44
N GLU A 329 16.18 16.91 -44.76
CA GLU A 329 15.30 16.36 -45.79
C GLU A 329 15.95 16.51 -47.17
N VAL A 330 15.78 15.51 -48.03
CA VAL A 330 16.37 15.53 -49.37
C VAL A 330 15.40 15.05 -50.43
N ASN A 331 15.54 15.62 -51.62
CA ASN A 331 14.91 15.10 -52.84
C ASN A 331 15.98 14.48 -53.74
N PHE A 332 15.67 13.35 -54.38
CA PHE A 332 16.59 12.71 -55.32
C PHE A 332 16.08 12.81 -56.75
N ASN A 333 16.94 13.24 -57.67
CA ASN A 333 16.64 13.27 -59.10
C ASN A 333 17.25 12.03 -59.78
N SER A 334 16.40 11.11 -60.25
CA SER A 334 16.82 9.85 -60.86
C SER A 334 17.53 10.00 -62.22
N GLU A 335 17.32 11.10 -62.95
CA GLU A 335 17.98 11.36 -64.24
C GLU A 335 19.40 11.91 -64.04
N THR A 336 19.56 12.90 -63.16
CA THR A 336 20.87 13.55 -62.92
C THR A 336 21.70 12.86 -61.83
N LYS A 337 21.07 11.96 -61.06
CA LYS A 337 21.61 11.29 -59.86
C LYS A 337 22.09 12.27 -58.80
N GLU A 338 21.31 13.32 -58.56
CA GLU A 338 21.61 14.37 -57.59
C GLU A 338 20.63 14.34 -56.42
N PHE A 339 21.16 14.51 -55.22
CA PHE A 339 20.37 14.87 -54.04
C PHE A 339 20.30 16.39 -53.94
N GLU A 340 19.09 16.92 -53.80
CA GLU A 340 18.81 18.28 -53.37
C GLU A 340 18.61 18.29 -51.86
N ILE A 341 19.36 19.12 -51.14
CA ILE A 341 19.19 19.30 -49.69
C ILE A 341 18.13 20.39 -49.46
N ILE A 342 17.07 20.04 -48.74
CA ILE A 342 16.07 21.01 -48.32
C ILE A 342 16.71 21.95 -47.29
N THR A 343 16.72 23.24 -47.62
CA THR A 343 17.31 24.28 -46.77
C THR A 343 16.43 24.52 -45.55
N ILE A 344 17.05 24.65 -44.38
CA ILE A 344 16.40 24.95 -43.10
C ILE A 344 16.94 26.25 -42.50
N TRP A 345 16.17 26.88 -41.61
CA TRP A 345 16.55 28.10 -40.89
C TRP A 345 16.35 27.89 -39.38
N PRO A 346 17.25 27.12 -38.72
CA PRO A 346 17.04 26.72 -37.33
C PRO A 346 17.33 27.85 -36.32
N TYR A 347 17.90 28.97 -36.76
CA TYR A 347 18.26 30.09 -35.91
C TYR A 347 17.39 31.32 -36.22
N ASN A 348 17.03 32.08 -35.17
CA ASN A 348 16.19 33.27 -35.26
C ASN A 348 16.88 34.47 -35.96
N ASP A 349 18.18 34.37 -36.23
CA ASP A 349 18.98 35.39 -36.93
C ASP A 349 18.88 35.30 -38.46
N GLY A 350 18.13 34.32 -38.98
CA GLY A 350 17.93 34.11 -40.41
C GLY A 350 19.06 33.35 -41.10
N THR A 351 19.98 32.73 -40.35
CA THR A 351 21.04 31.87 -40.89
C THR A 351 20.45 30.61 -41.52
N GLN A 352 20.80 30.35 -42.79
CA GLN A 352 20.40 29.14 -43.51
C GLN A 352 21.38 27.99 -43.26
N LEU A 353 20.85 26.77 -43.25
CA LEU A 353 21.60 25.52 -43.22
C LEU A 353 21.09 24.58 -44.33
N PRO A 354 21.97 24.06 -45.21
CA PRO A 354 23.41 24.35 -45.33
C PRO A 354 23.71 25.81 -45.75
N GLY A 355 24.82 26.39 -45.28
CA GLY A 355 25.20 27.78 -45.55
C GLY A 355 26.52 28.23 -44.90
N GLY A 356 27.14 29.28 -45.46
CA GLY A 356 28.41 29.81 -44.95
C GLY A 356 29.56 28.79 -45.05
N VAL A 357 30.17 28.43 -43.92
CA VAL A 357 31.16 27.35 -43.84
C VAL A 357 30.51 25.96 -43.74
N LEU A 358 29.31 25.88 -43.15
CA LEU A 358 28.55 24.66 -42.89
C LEU A 358 27.83 24.19 -44.16
N ILE A 359 28.59 23.71 -45.15
CA ILE A 359 28.13 23.24 -46.45
C ILE A 359 28.59 21.80 -46.70
N PRO A 360 27.89 21.01 -47.54
CA PRO A 360 28.39 19.70 -47.92
C PRO A 360 29.69 19.84 -48.73
N LYS A 361 30.68 18.99 -48.48
CA LYS A 361 31.97 18.98 -49.18
C LYS A 361 32.24 17.63 -49.82
N VAL A 362 33.09 17.63 -50.85
CA VAL A 362 33.58 16.38 -51.46
C VAL A 362 34.39 15.61 -50.43
N GLY A 363 34.07 14.33 -50.26
CA GLY A 363 34.65 13.46 -49.24
C GLY A 363 33.78 13.30 -47.99
N ASP A 364 32.75 14.13 -47.80
CA ASP A 364 31.84 14.02 -46.66
C ASP A 364 31.09 12.68 -46.71
N LYS A 365 31.03 12.01 -45.55
CA LYS A 365 30.25 10.79 -45.38
C LYS A 365 28.81 11.12 -45.00
N TYR A 366 27.87 10.30 -45.48
CA TYR A 366 26.45 10.51 -45.18
C TYR A 366 25.70 9.18 -45.09
N ILE A 367 24.60 9.17 -44.34
CA ILE A 367 23.68 8.03 -44.26
C ILE A 367 22.29 8.48 -44.73
N LEU A 368 21.63 7.61 -45.50
CA LEU A 368 20.26 7.78 -45.97
C LEU A 368 19.27 7.15 -45.00
N TRP A 369 18.16 7.85 -44.73
CA TRP A 369 17.10 7.40 -43.83
C TRP A 369 15.72 7.64 -44.45
N ASN A 370 14.70 6.95 -43.93
CA ASN A 370 13.31 6.96 -44.44
C ASN A 370 13.13 6.37 -45.85
N LEU A 371 14.00 5.44 -46.24
CA LEU A 371 13.83 4.60 -47.42
C LEU A 371 14.15 3.15 -47.07
N ARG A 372 13.47 2.22 -47.73
CA ARG A 372 13.76 0.79 -47.62
C ARG A 372 15.12 0.53 -48.27
N MET A 373 16.08 -0.04 -47.55
CA MET A 373 17.36 -0.34 -48.21
C MET A 373 17.22 -1.49 -49.24
N PRO A 374 18.15 -1.65 -50.18
CA PRO A 374 18.29 -2.89 -50.94
C PRO A 374 18.53 -4.10 -50.02
N ASP A 375 18.10 -5.28 -50.46
CA ASP A 375 18.05 -6.49 -49.63
C ASP A 375 19.44 -6.89 -49.07
N GLU A 376 20.54 -6.54 -49.77
CA GLU A 376 21.93 -6.79 -49.35
C GLU A 376 22.31 -6.10 -48.01
N TYR A 377 21.71 -4.96 -47.69
CA TYR A 377 22.01 -4.22 -46.46
C TYR A 377 21.29 -4.78 -45.23
N TYR A 378 20.24 -5.57 -45.42
CA TYR A 378 19.53 -6.20 -44.30
C TYR A 378 20.42 -7.27 -43.66
N THR A 379 21.02 -8.16 -44.44
CA THR A 379 21.90 -9.22 -43.91
C THR A 379 23.12 -8.65 -43.18
N LEU A 380 23.68 -7.53 -43.67
CA LEU A 380 24.77 -6.84 -42.98
C LEU A 380 24.32 -6.27 -41.62
N ALA A 381 23.17 -5.62 -41.57
CA ALA A 381 22.62 -5.06 -40.33
C ALA A 381 22.19 -6.16 -39.34
N GLU A 382 21.63 -7.28 -39.81
CA GLU A 382 21.32 -8.45 -38.97
C GLU A 382 22.58 -9.00 -38.29
N GLN A 383 23.69 -9.08 -39.05
CA GLN A 383 24.97 -9.52 -38.52
C GLN A 383 25.56 -8.51 -37.53
N GLU A 384 25.47 -7.21 -37.81
CA GLU A 384 25.84 -6.14 -36.87
C GLU A 384 25.04 -6.24 -35.56
N LEU A 385 23.74 -6.51 -35.65
CA LEU A 385 22.87 -6.72 -34.49
C LEU A 385 23.30 -7.95 -33.69
N ARG A 386 23.66 -9.05 -34.36
CA ARG A 386 24.18 -10.26 -33.69
C ARG A 386 25.45 -9.96 -32.90
N GLU A 387 26.41 -9.27 -33.50
CA GLU A 387 27.68 -8.94 -32.85
C GLU A 387 27.48 -7.98 -31.67
N ALA A 388 26.58 -7.01 -31.80
CA ALA A 388 26.19 -6.13 -30.70
C ALA A 388 25.54 -6.90 -29.55
N VAL A 389 24.67 -7.86 -29.85
CA VAL A 389 24.01 -8.74 -28.86
C VAL A 389 25.02 -9.61 -28.13
N GLU A 390 25.99 -10.18 -28.84
CA GLU A 390 27.06 -10.98 -28.23
C GLU A 390 27.92 -10.14 -27.28
N LYS A 391 28.31 -8.93 -27.70
CA LYS A 391 29.03 -7.98 -26.84
C LYS A 391 28.19 -7.55 -25.62
N TYR A 392 26.90 -7.31 -25.82
CA TYR A 392 25.97 -6.97 -24.73
C TYR A 392 25.89 -8.12 -23.72
N ASN A 393 25.76 -9.36 -24.18
CA ASN A 393 25.72 -10.54 -23.32
C ASN A 393 27.04 -10.78 -22.58
N GLN A 394 28.19 -10.58 -23.23
CA GLN A 394 29.49 -10.69 -22.55
C GLN A 394 29.66 -9.68 -21.41
N LYS A 395 29.06 -8.49 -21.54
CA LYS A 395 29.10 -7.44 -20.52
C LYS A 395 28.04 -7.61 -19.42
N ASN A 396 26.83 -8.04 -19.78
CA ASN A 396 25.67 -7.98 -18.89
C ASN A 396 25.19 -9.33 -18.36
N ALA A 397 25.55 -10.46 -18.98
CA ALA A 397 25.23 -11.79 -18.49
C ALA A 397 26.24 -12.25 -17.42
N LEU A 398 26.53 -11.37 -16.46
CA LEU A 398 27.41 -11.63 -15.33
C LEU A 398 26.71 -12.54 -14.30
N ASP A 399 27.49 -13.38 -13.62
CA ASP A 399 26.99 -14.18 -12.51
C ASP A 399 26.77 -13.26 -11.30
N VAL A 400 25.53 -12.82 -11.12
CA VAL A 400 25.05 -11.94 -10.05
C VAL A 400 25.10 -12.57 -8.65
N SER A 401 25.69 -13.76 -8.49
CA SER A 401 25.82 -14.38 -7.17
C SER A 401 26.67 -13.49 -6.25
N ARG A 402 26.04 -12.99 -5.20
CA ARG A 402 26.64 -12.22 -4.11
C ARG A 402 26.94 -13.17 -2.96
N TYR A 403 28.15 -13.10 -2.42
CA TYR A 403 28.55 -13.91 -1.27
C TYR A 403 28.73 -13.01 -0.05
N LYS A 404 27.92 -13.23 0.97
CA LYS A 404 28.04 -12.56 2.27
C LYS A 404 28.92 -13.41 3.16
N ALA A 405 29.98 -12.81 3.69
CA ALA A 405 31.01 -13.54 4.42
C ALA A 405 31.43 -12.75 5.65
N PRO A 406 30.95 -13.08 6.85
CA PRO A 406 31.50 -12.53 8.08
C PRO A 406 32.94 -13.02 8.29
N THR A 407 33.83 -12.13 8.72
CA THR A 407 35.25 -12.41 8.93
C THR A 407 35.55 -12.92 10.33
N ASP A 408 36.58 -13.76 10.43
CA ASP A 408 37.20 -14.11 11.71
C ASP A 408 38.23 -13.03 12.06
N HIS A 409 37.88 -12.16 13.01
CA HIS A 409 38.71 -11.03 13.38
C HIS A 409 40.09 -11.44 13.92
N VAL A 410 40.18 -12.56 14.64
CA VAL A 410 41.46 -13.06 15.18
C VAL A 410 42.38 -13.41 14.04
N TRP A 411 41.86 -14.13 13.04
CA TRP A 411 42.65 -14.51 11.87
C TRP A 411 43.08 -13.28 11.05
N ILE A 412 42.18 -12.31 10.85
CA ILE A 412 42.49 -11.07 10.11
C ILE A 412 43.60 -10.28 10.81
N GLU A 413 43.53 -10.14 12.13
CA GLU A 413 44.50 -9.41 12.95
C GLU A 413 45.86 -10.12 13.01
N ASP A 414 45.89 -11.44 13.26
CA ASP A 414 47.11 -12.25 13.36
C ASP A 414 47.89 -12.32 12.03
N ASN A 415 47.18 -12.26 10.90
CA ASN A 415 47.78 -12.31 9.57
C ASN A 415 47.99 -10.93 8.94
N HIS A 416 47.68 -9.85 9.66
CA HIS A 416 47.80 -8.46 9.19
C HIS A 416 47.11 -8.22 7.84
N ILE A 417 45.90 -8.74 7.70
CA ILE A 417 45.13 -8.70 6.46
C ILE A 417 44.35 -7.40 6.36
N ASP A 418 44.60 -6.65 5.29
CA ASP A 418 43.88 -5.42 4.98
C ASP A 418 42.78 -5.68 3.94
N LEU A 419 41.53 -5.45 4.34
CA LEU A 419 40.35 -5.58 3.48
C LEU A 419 39.80 -4.20 3.14
N PHE A 420 39.64 -3.92 1.86
CA PHE A 420 39.03 -2.71 1.34
C PHE A 420 38.12 -3.04 0.16
N VAL A 421 37.18 -2.14 -0.10
CA VAL A 421 36.26 -2.24 -1.23
C VAL A 421 37.05 -2.19 -2.55
N GLY A 422 36.75 -3.09 -3.49
CA GLY A 422 37.52 -3.27 -4.74
C GLY A 422 38.66 -4.27 -4.64
N ARG A 423 38.97 -4.81 -3.45
CA ARG A 423 40.02 -5.82 -3.28
C ARG A 423 39.66 -7.14 -3.97
N ARG A 424 40.59 -7.67 -4.75
CA ARG A 424 40.45 -8.96 -5.46
C ARG A 424 40.49 -10.13 -4.47
N ILE A 425 39.51 -11.02 -4.54
CA ILE A 425 39.35 -12.19 -3.65
C ILE A 425 39.29 -13.49 -4.44
N ARG A 426 40.06 -14.48 -3.98
CA ARG A 426 39.91 -15.90 -4.33
C ARG A 426 39.14 -16.59 -3.20
N LEU A 427 37.83 -16.72 -3.38
CA LEU A 427 36.91 -17.30 -2.41
C LEU A 427 36.89 -18.84 -2.56
N GLU A 428 37.34 -19.56 -1.55
CA GLU A 428 37.44 -21.03 -1.54
C GLU A 428 36.23 -21.68 -0.85
N SER A 429 35.59 -22.63 -1.55
CA SER A 429 34.55 -23.51 -1.00
C SER A 429 34.32 -24.67 -1.97
N SER A 430 34.59 -25.91 -1.54
CA SER A 430 34.34 -27.10 -2.37
C SER A 430 32.85 -27.33 -2.63
N GLU A 431 31.99 -26.94 -1.69
CA GLU A 431 30.54 -27.11 -1.80
C GLU A 431 29.90 -26.07 -2.74
N TYR A 432 30.27 -24.79 -2.61
CA TYR A 432 29.76 -23.75 -3.50
C TYR A 432 30.40 -23.77 -4.89
N PHE A 433 31.64 -24.28 -5.02
CA PHE A 433 32.40 -24.30 -6.27
C PHE A 433 32.89 -25.72 -6.62
N PRO A 434 32.00 -26.71 -6.84
CA PRO A 434 32.38 -28.13 -6.95
C PRO A 434 33.27 -28.47 -8.15
N LYS A 435 33.30 -27.62 -9.19
CA LYS A 435 34.15 -27.83 -10.38
C LYS A 435 35.57 -27.29 -10.22
N THR A 436 35.71 -26.11 -9.62
CA THR A 436 36.96 -25.34 -9.57
C THR A 436 37.57 -25.28 -8.17
N GLY A 437 36.79 -25.55 -7.12
CA GLY A 437 37.16 -25.42 -5.71
C GLY A 437 37.17 -23.97 -5.18
N TYR A 438 37.13 -22.98 -6.08
CA TYR A 438 37.16 -21.56 -5.75
C TYR A 438 36.47 -20.70 -6.80
N ARG A 439 36.14 -19.47 -6.42
CA ARG A 439 35.71 -18.37 -7.30
C ARG A 439 36.65 -17.18 -7.13
N LYS A 440 37.02 -16.54 -8.24
CA LYS A 440 37.68 -15.23 -8.23
C LYS A 440 36.61 -14.16 -8.36
N SER A 441 36.68 -13.14 -7.52
CA SER A 441 35.77 -12.00 -7.52
C SER A 441 36.42 -10.84 -6.75
N ARG A 442 35.63 -9.89 -6.23
CA ARG A 442 36.12 -8.75 -5.44
C ARG A 442 35.13 -8.35 -4.35
N ILE A 443 35.64 -7.64 -3.35
CA ILE A 443 34.79 -7.05 -2.30
C ILE A 443 34.03 -5.85 -2.88
N THR A 444 32.70 -5.88 -2.80
CA THR A 444 31.82 -4.78 -3.26
C THR A 444 31.28 -3.94 -2.11
N ARG A 445 31.19 -4.51 -0.89
CA ARG A 445 30.75 -3.83 0.33
C ARG A 445 31.50 -4.36 1.54
N ILE A 446 31.80 -3.47 2.49
CA ILE A 446 32.31 -3.80 3.82
C ILE A 446 31.45 -3.11 4.86
N SER A 447 30.99 -3.85 5.86
CA SER A 447 30.50 -3.32 7.13
C SER A 447 31.44 -3.80 8.23
N ARG A 448 32.07 -2.91 9.01
CA ARG A 448 32.99 -3.29 10.09
C ARG A 448 32.66 -2.61 11.40
N GLU A 449 32.88 -3.31 12.52
CA GLU A 449 32.74 -2.73 13.86
C GLU A 449 33.91 -1.79 14.16
N LEU A 450 33.63 -0.63 14.78
CA LEU A 450 34.66 0.37 15.08
C LEU A 450 35.62 -0.09 16.18
N ASN A 451 35.10 -0.80 17.18
CA ASN A 451 35.92 -1.29 18.30
C ASN A 451 36.77 -2.51 17.95
N LEU A 452 36.38 -3.24 16.91
CA LEU A 452 37.03 -4.46 16.47
C LEU A 452 37.10 -4.50 14.94
N PRO A 453 38.00 -3.71 14.33
CA PRO A 453 38.02 -3.53 12.88
C PRO A 453 38.16 -4.84 12.10
N GLY A 454 38.83 -5.86 12.65
CA GLY A 454 38.97 -7.19 12.02
C GLY A 454 37.65 -7.96 11.89
N LYS A 455 36.60 -7.57 12.64
CA LYS A 455 35.26 -8.16 12.58
C LYS A 455 34.41 -7.38 11.58
N MET A 456 34.24 -7.98 10.42
CA MET A 456 33.60 -7.37 9.26
C MET A 456 32.56 -8.32 8.66
N ASP A 457 31.48 -7.76 8.14
CA ASP A 457 30.62 -8.40 7.15
C ASP A 457 31.03 -7.88 5.77
N ILE A 458 31.61 -8.75 4.95
CA ILE A 458 32.00 -8.41 3.57
C ILE A 458 31.04 -9.03 2.56
N GLU A 459 30.76 -8.28 1.49
CA GLU A 459 30.06 -8.79 0.31
C GLU A 459 31.03 -8.93 -0.85
N ILE A 460 31.06 -10.12 -1.46
CA ILE A 460 31.93 -10.47 -2.58
C ILE A 460 31.05 -10.75 -3.81
N SER A 461 31.24 -10.00 -4.89
CA SER A 461 30.42 -10.10 -6.11
C SER A 461 31.14 -9.51 -7.32
N ASP A 462 30.82 -10.00 -8.52
CA ASP A 462 31.26 -9.41 -9.80
C ASP A 462 30.26 -8.39 -10.37
N ALA A 463 29.04 -8.38 -9.81
CA ALA A 463 27.98 -7.42 -10.12
C ALA A 463 27.76 -6.51 -8.90
N LEU A 464 27.55 -5.22 -9.17
CA LEU A 464 27.20 -4.26 -8.12
C LEU A 464 25.74 -4.44 -7.72
N SER A 465 25.47 -4.36 -6.41
CA SER A 465 24.12 -4.25 -5.88
C SER A 465 23.65 -2.79 -5.94
N THR A 466 22.41 -2.54 -6.38
CA THR A 466 21.79 -1.24 -6.17
C THR A 466 21.13 -1.21 -4.79
N SER A 467 21.63 -0.33 -3.91
CA SER A 467 21.07 -0.12 -2.57
C SER A 467 19.58 0.23 -2.63
N VAL A 468 18.82 -0.14 -1.59
CA VAL A 468 17.38 0.14 -1.49
C VAL A 468 17.07 1.65 -1.60
N MET A 469 17.93 2.52 -1.07
CA MET A 469 17.78 3.98 -1.21
C MET A 469 18.06 4.46 -2.65
N THR A 470 19.00 3.84 -3.35
CA THR A 470 19.26 4.11 -4.76
C THR A 470 18.08 3.67 -5.61
N LYS A 471 17.47 2.52 -5.34
CA LYS A 471 16.23 2.05 -6.02
C LYS A 471 15.04 2.97 -5.77
N VAL A 472 14.88 3.47 -4.54
CA VAL A 472 13.83 4.44 -4.21
C VAL A 472 14.10 5.76 -4.93
N SER A 473 15.35 6.22 -4.99
CA SER A 473 15.74 7.45 -5.69
C SER A 473 15.64 7.32 -7.21
N GLU A 474 15.99 6.15 -7.78
CA GLU A 474 15.79 5.77 -9.17
C GLU A 474 14.30 5.72 -9.51
N SER A 475 13.50 5.06 -8.68
CA SER A 475 12.04 5.01 -8.86
C SER A 475 11.44 6.42 -8.76
N ILE A 476 11.91 7.28 -7.84
CA ILE A 476 11.48 8.68 -7.74
C ILE A 476 11.95 9.48 -8.96
N THR A 477 13.14 9.23 -9.48
CA THR A 477 13.70 9.94 -10.65
C THR A 477 13.05 9.48 -11.94
N GLU A 478 12.78 8.19 -12.11
CA GLU A 478 11.96 7.64 -13.19
C GLU A 478 10.53 8.16 -13.10
N VAL A 479 9.93 8.20 -11.91
CA VAL A 479 8.62 8.86 -11.71
C VAL A 479 8.71 10.34 -12.02
N ARG A 480 9.79 11.06 -11.66
CA ARG A 480 10.01 12.48 -12.00
C ARG A 480 10.25 12.71 -13.49
N ASN A 481 10.92 11.80 -14.18
CA ASN A 481 11.19 11.89 -15.62
C ASN A 481 9.96 11.46 -16.42
N TYR A 482 9.21 10.46 -15.95
CA TYR A 482 7.91 10.06 -16.49
C TYR A 482 6.87 11.16 -16.25
N THR A 483 6.82 11.76 -15.06
CA THR A 483 5.98 12.93 -14.79
C THR A 483 6.48 14.16 -15.52
N GLY A 484 7.78 14.40 -15.69
CA GLY A 484 8.33 15.50 -16.49
C GLY A 484 8.03 15.39 -17.99
N ALA A 485 8.10 14.17 -18.55
CA ALA A 485 7.69 13.88 -19.92
C ALA A 485 6.15 13.95 -20.09
N LEU A 486 5.37 13.66 -19.05
CA LEU A 486 3.91 13.84 -19.03
C LEU A 486 3.48 15.28 -18.75
N VAL A 487 4.26 16.09 -18.05
CA VAL A 487 4.00 17.52 -17.80
C VAL A 487 4.06 18.32 -19.10
N GLY A 488 4.75 17.81 -20.13
CA GLY A 488 4.68 18.34 -21.48
C GLY A 488 3.39 17.99 -22.26
N ALA A 489 2.57 17.02 -21.80
CA ALA A 489 1.48 16.47 -22.62
C ALA A 489 0.12 16.25 -21.91
N LEU A 490 0.05 16.15 -20.58
CA LEU A 490 -1.20 15.93 -19.83
C LEU A 490 -1.16 16.64 -18.47
N ASN A 491 -2.13 17.51 -18.20
CA ASN A 491 -2.34 18.16 -16.89
C ASN A 491 -2.56 17.10 -15.79
N VAL A 492 -1.50 16.75 -15.06
CA VAL A 492 -1.63 16.05 -13.77
C VAL A 492 -1.88 17.10 -12.68
N PRO A 493 -2.90 16.93 -11.84
CA PRO A 493 -3.13 17.73 -10.64
C PRO A 493 -1.89 17.92 -9.76
N ASP A 494 -1.63 19.15 -9.28
CA ASP A 494 -0.50 19.46 -8.40
C ASP A 494 -0.52 18.64 -7.10
N LEU A 495 0.63 18.13 -6.64
CA LEU A 495 0.74 17.43 -5.36
C LEU A 495 1.12 18.39 -4.22
N ILE A 496 0.23 18.61 -3.27
CA ILE A 496 0.44 19.49 -2.10
C ILE A 496 1.17 18.73 -0.98
N GLN A 497 2.35 19.21 -0.61
CA GLN A 497 3.21 18.60 0.41
C GLN A 497 2.98 19.18 1.82
N SER A 498 3.53 18.49 2.82
CA SER A 498 3.50 18.95 4.22
C SER A 498 4.45 20.13 4.40
N GLY A 499 3.93 21.35 4.31
CA GLY A 499 4.70 22.60 4.33
C GLY A 499 4.25 23.61 3.27
N ASP A 500 3.60 23.16 2.19
CA ASP A 500 3.14 24.04 1.12
C ASP A 500 2.02 24.98 1.58
N THR A 501 2.04 26.20 1.06
CA THR A 501 0.99 27.22 1.24
C THR A 501 -0.06 27.18 0.14
N THR A 502 0.08 26.27 -0.83
CA THR A 502 -0.84 26.06 -1.94
C THR A 502 -2.24 25.72 -1.43
N LYS A 503 -3.25 26.43 -1.93
CA LYS A 503 -4.65 26.22 -1.51
C LYS A 503 -5.19 24.92 -2.12
N PRO A 504 -5.91 24.10 -1.35
CA PRO A 504 -6.60 22.92 -1.89
C PRO A 504 -7.62 23.32 -2.95
N ALA A 505 -7.67 22.60 -4.06
CA ALA A 505 -8.57 22.81 -5.19
C ALA A 505 -8.91 21.46 -5.84
N ASP A 506 -9.99 21.40 -6.61
CA ASP A 506 -10.46 20.17 -7.27
C ASP A 506 -9.43 19.55 -8.25
N THR A 507 -8.41 20.33 -8.60
CA THR A 507 -7.33 19.97 -9.52
C THR A 507 -6.00 19.73 -8.80
N ASN A 508 -5.98 19.49 -7.48
CA ASN A 508 -4.76 19.12 -6.75
C ASN A 508 -4.96 17.96 -5.76
N ILE A 509 -3.86 17.30 -5.39
CA ILE A 509 -3.83 16.06 -4.60
C ILE A 509 -3.05 16.30 -3.29
N TYR A 510 -3.55 15.82 -2.16
CA TYR A 510 -2.80 15.84 -0.90
C TYR A 510 -1.74 14.73 -0.84
N SER A 511 -0.51 15.09 -0.43
CA SER A 511 0.48 14.09 -0.01
C SER A 511 0.06 13.38 1.28
N ALA A 512 0.48 12.12 1.45
CA ALA A 512 0.20 11.35 2.67
C ALA A 512 0.60 12.10 3.96
N ARG A 513 1.74 12.80 3.95
CA ARG A 513 2.21 13.60 5.11
C ARG A 513 1.38 14.86 5.35
N ARG A 514 0.77 15.46 4.32
CA ARG A 514 -0.16 16.59 4.50
C ARG A 514 -1.50 16.08 5.03
N THR A 515 -1.97 14.93 4.54
CA THR A 515 -3.17 14.24 5.04
C THR A 515 -3.04 13.92 6.53
N HIS A 516 -1.92 13.35 6.96
CA HIS A 516 -1.66 13.07 8.38
C HIS A 516 -1.56 14.33 9.27
N LYS A 517 -1.37 15.51 8.68
CA LYS A 517 -1.26 16.77 9.42
C LYS A 517 -2.59 17.52 9.50
N GLU A 518 -3.46 17.38 8.51
CA GLU A 518 -4.70 18.16 8.42
C GLU A 518 -5.97 17.38 8.76
N PHE A 519 -5.94 16.04 8.72
CA PHE A 519 -7.08 15.19 9.07
C PHE A 519 -6.79 14.38 10.34
N LEU A 520 -7.82 14.16 11.16
CA LEU A 520 -7.72 13.35 12.37
C LEU A 520 -7.44 11.87 12.04
N SER A 521 -6.40 11.33 12.67
CA SER A 521 -6.00 9.92 12.54
C SER A 521 -7.05 8.97 13.15
N LYS A 522 -7.27 7.84 12.47
CA LYS A 522 -8.16 6.75 12.94
C LYS A 522 -7.40 5.60 13.60
N THR A 523 -6.07 5.60 13.52
CA THR A 523 -5.21 4.45 13.90
C THR A 523 -4.02 4.82 14.78
N ALA A 524 -3.83 6.11 15.08
CA ALA A 524 -2.77 6.61 15.97
C ALA A 524 -3.35 7.71 16.88
N GLU A 525 -2.71 7.96 18.03
CA GLU A 525 -3.07 9.07 18.92
C GLU A 525 -2.94 10.40 18.20
N ASP A 526 -3.94 11.27 18.32
CA ASP A 526 -4.02 12.54 17.58
C ASP A 526 -4.80 13.60 18.37
N VAL A 527 -4.54 14.88 18.09
CA VAL A 527 -5.09 16.03 18.81
C VAL A 527 -5.58 17.09 17.83
N ALA A 528 -6.88 17.41 17.90
CA ALA A 528 -7.46 18.53 17.17
C ALA A 528 -6.96 19.88 17.73
N THR A 529 -6.21 20.65 16.93
CA THR A 529 -5.68 21.96 17.36
C THR A 529 -6.68 23.12 17.21
N LYS A 530 -7.83 22.89 16.58
CA LYS A 530 -8.92 23.87 16.38
C LYS A 530 -10.28 23.22 16.69
N PHE A 531 -11.31 24.05 16.85
CA PHE A 531 -12.68 23.59 17.13
C PHE A 531 -13.23 22.71 16.00
N ILE A 532 -13.84 21.58 16.34
CA ILE A 532 -14.44 20.62 15.41
C ILE A 532 -15.90 20.43 15.80
N THR A 533 -16.80 20.54 14.81
CA THR A 533 -18.23 20.27 14.95
C THR A 533 -18.57 18.93 14.33
N PHE A 534 -19.18 18.03 15.10
CA PHE A 534 -19.67 16.73 14.61
C PHE A 534 -21.18 16.80 14.36
N LEU A 535 -21.57 16.88 13.09
CA LEU A 535 -22.98 17.09 12.69
C LEU A 535 -23.90 15.91 13.02
N GLU A 536 -23.36 14.69 13.02
CA GLU A 536 -24.13 13.47 13.35
C GLU A 536 -23.86 12.97 14.78
N GLY A 537 -23.06 13.71 15.55
CA GLY A 537 -22.59 13.30 16.87
C GLY A 537 -21.27 12.51 16.87
N ILE A 538 -20.81 12.12 18.05
CA ILE A 538 -19.58 11.37 18.31
C ILE A 538 -19.85 10.18 19.23
N GLY A 539 -19.33 9.01 18.87
CA GLY A 539 -19.33 7.81 19.72
C GLY A 539 -18.05 7.72 20.55
N LEU A 540 -18.19 7.35 21.82
CA LEU A 540 -17.15 7.22 22.83
C LEU A 540 -17.22 5.81 23.45
N GLY A 541 -16.06 5.17 23.66
CA GLY A 541 -15.98 3.78 24.16
C GLY A 541 -16.20 2.71 23.08
N VAL A 542 -16.01 1.44 23.44
CA VAL A 542 -16.11 0.31 22.51
C VAL A 542 -17.53 0.27 21.92
N ASN A 543 -17.63 0.24 20.58
CA ASN A 543 -18.89 0.28 19.82
C ASN A 543 -19.76 1.53 20.04
N GLY A 544 -19.19 2.66 20.49
CA GLY A 544 -19.95 3.89 20.73
C GLY A 544 -20.95 3.77 21.89
N GLN A 545 -20.63 2.95 22.89
CA GLN A 545 -21.45 2.72 24.09
C GLN A 545 -21.85 4.02 24.80
N PHE A 546 -20.99 5.03 24.75
CA PHE A 546 -21.29 6.40 25.15
C PHE A 546 -21.29 7.27 23.89
N SER A 547 -22.04 8.36 23.89
CA SER A 547 -22.11 9.19 22.69
C SER A 547 -22.56 10.61 23.00
N ILE A 548 -22.38 11.50 22.05
CA ILE A 548 -23.09 12.77 21.95
C ILE A 548 -23.76 12.73 20.59
N ASN A 549 -25.08 12.90 20.50
CA ASN A 549 -25.79 12.84 19.22
C ASN A 549 -25.74 14.19 18.47
N ALA A 550 -26.34 14.25 17.28
CA ALA A 550 -26.43 15.44 16.43
C ALA A 550 -27.03 16.68 17.14
N ASP A 551 -27.93 16.46 18.10
CA ASP A 551 -28.61 17.52 18.86
C ASP A 551 -27.80 17.99 20.09
N GLY A 552 -26.59 17.45 20.29
CA GLY A 552 -25.75 17.73 21.45
C GLY A 552 -26.18 16.99 22.72
N VAL A 553 -27.07 16.00 22.63
CA VAL A 553 -27.51 15.18 23.76
C VAL A 553 -26.46 14.12 24.05
N ALA A 554 -25.89 14.15 25.25
CA ALA A 554 -24.84 13.24 25.67
C ALA A 554 -25.40 12.02 26.43
N LEU A 555 -25.01 10.81 26.00
CA LEU A 555 -25.19 9.54 26.70
C LEU A 555 -23.86 9.16 27.35
N LEU A 556 -23.71 9.43 28.65
CA LEU A 556 -22.47 9.23 29.41
C LEU A 556 -22.74 8.39 30.67
N SER A 557 -21.77 7.57 31.11
CA SER A 557 -21.88 6.81 32.37
C SER A 557 -21.66 7.64 33.63
N ARG A 558 -20.78 8.64 33.56
CA ARG A 558 -20.49 9.59 34.64
C ARG A 558 -19.89 10.87 34.06
N ILE A 559 -20.05 11.97 34.79
CA ILE A 559 -19.40 13.25 34.51
C ILE A 559 -18.58 13.59 35.74
N LEU A 560 -17.26 13.75 35.59
CA LEU A 560 -16.34 14.07 36.69
C LEU A 560 -15.65 15.39 36.37
N ILE A 561 -15.72 16.34 37.30
CA ILE A 561 -15.23 17.72 37.13
C ILE A 561 -14.15 17.98 38.19
N GLY A 562 -12.92 18.24 37.73
CA GLY A 562 -11.74 18.43 38.58
C GLY A 562 -11.19 17.12 39.16
N ASN A 563 -10.38 17.22 40.23
CA ASN A 563 -9.93 16.07 41.02
C ASN A 563 -11.08 15.55 41.90
N PHE A 564 -12.12 15.01 41.26
CA PHE A 564 -13.30 14.52 41.95
C PHE A 564 -12.95 13.36 42.89
N SER A 565 -13.20 13.55 44.18
CA SER A 565 -13.17 12.51 45.20
C SER A 565 -14.47 12.59 46.01
N LYS A 566 -15.21 11.48 46.02
CA LYS A 566 -16.53 11.37 46.68
C LYS A 566 -16.42 11.80 48.15
N GLY A 567 -17.22 12.78 48.54
CA GLY A 567 -17.31 13.36 49.88
C GLY A 567 -16.18 14.31 50.26
N ALA A 568 -15.29 14.68 49.32
CA ALA A 568 -14.10 15.46 49.66
C ALA A 568 -13.79 16.61 48.69
N SER A 569 -13.75 16.39 47.38
CA SER A 569 -13.33 17.43 46.42
C SER A 569 -13.92 17.26 45.03
N GLY A 570 -14.04 18.35 44.27
CA GLY A 570 -14.54 18.34 42.89
C GLY A 570 -16.06 18.22 42.79
N ALA A 571 -16.57 18.03 41.58
CA ALA A 571 -18.00 17.80 41.35
C ALA A 571 -18.19 16.59 40.43
N GLY A 572 -19.30 15.86 40.60
CA GLY A 572 -19.54 14.65 39.81
C GLY A 572 -21.01 14.27 39.70
N ILE A 573 -21.37 13.69 38.55
CA ILE A 573 -22.62 12.96 38.33
C ILE A 573 -22.25 11.49 38.13
N TYR A 574 -22.70 10.60 39.01
CA TYR A 574 -22.32 9.19 38.99
C TYR A 574 -23.42 8.30 39.56
N ALA A 575 -23.51 7.05 39.07
CA ALA A 575 -24.37 6.04 39.67
C ALA A 575 -23.68 5.36 40.87
N ASP A 576 -24.44 5.02 41.91
CA ASP A 576 -23.99 4.12 42.97
C ASP A 576 -24.08 2.63 42.56
N GLU A 577 -23.67 1.74 43.46
CA GLU A 577 -23.71 0.28 43.24
C GLU A 577 -25.11 -0.29 42.97
N GLN A 578 -26.16 0.49 43.27
CA GLN A 578 -27.57 0.13 43.07
C GLN A 578 -28.15 0.79 41.81
N GLY A 579 -27.37 1.59 41.08
CA GLY A 579 -27.77 2.28 39.85
C GLY A 579 -28.47 3.62 40.07
N ASN A 580 -28.53 4.14 41.29
CA ASN A 580 -29.10 5.46 41.56
C ASN A 580 -28.07 6.54 41.26
N TYR A 581 -28.46 7.57 40.53
CA TYR A 581 -27.57 8.66 40.16
C TYR A 581 -27.50 9.73 41.26
N HIS A 582 -26.28 10.08 41.62
CA HIS A 582 -25.92 11.15 42.54
C HIS A 582 -25.39 12.34 41.75
N ILE A 583 -25.76 13.55 42.16
CA ILE A 583 -25.17 14.81 41.69
C ILE A 583 -24.50 15.45 42.91
N GLU A 584 -23.18 15.56 42.88
CA GLU A 584 -22.37 16.01 44.01
C GLU A 584 -21.52 17.22 43.62
N GLY A 585 -21.55 18.27 44.45
CA GLY A 585 -20.76 19.49 44.27
C GLY A 585 -21.14 20.57 45.30
N ASP A 586 -20.31 21.60 45.43
CA ASP A 586 -20.44 22.62 46.50
C ASP A 586 -21.67 23.55 46.33
N TYR A 587 -22.07 23.84 45.09
CA TYR A 587 -23.18 24.74 44.78
C TYR A 587 -24.04 24.19 43.65
N LEU A 588 -25.37 24.16 43.86
CA LEU A 588 -26.36 23.87 42.83
C LEU A 588 -27.28 25.09 42.65
N HIS A 589 -27.11 25.82 41.55
CA HIS A 589 -27.89 27.03 41.25
C HIS A 589 -28.87 26.79 40.10
N VAL A 590 -30.18 26.87 40.38
CA VAL A 590 -31.26 26.66 39.39
C VAL A 590 -32.01 27.97 39.13
N ARG A 591 -31.93 28.50 37.90
CA ARG A 591 -32.46 29.84 37.56
C ARG A 591 -33.98 29.88 37.31
N LYS A 592 -34.59 28.77 36.88
CA LYS A 592 -36.02 28.74 36.48
C LYS A 592 -36.89 27.89 37.41
N GLN A 593 -36.74 26.57 37.41
CA GLN A 593 -37.56 25.67 38.22
C GLN A 593 -36.81 24.37 38.50
N LEU A 594 -36.86 23.90 39.75
CA LEU A 594 -36.43 22.56 40.18
C LEU A 594 -37.67 21.80 40.65
N THR A 595 -37.91 20.60 40.11
CA THR A 595 -39.04 19.74 40.47
C THR A 595 -38.49 18.39 40.93
N ALA A 596 -38.90 17.91 42.12
CA ALA A 596 -38.45 16.62 42.68
C ALA A 596 -39.61 15.95 43.45
N GLU A 597 -39.65 14.61 43.47
CA GLU A 597 -40.67 13.84 44.19
C GLU A 597 -40.56 14.02 45.71
N GLU A 598 -39.34 14.07 46.25
CA GLU A 598 -39.07 14.39 47.65
C GLU A 598 -37.81 15.26 47.73
N VAL A 599 -37.92 16.44 48.34
CA VAL A 599 -36.77 17.27 48.72
C VAL A 599 -36.67 17.24 50.23
N GLN A 600 -35.68 16.53 50.76
CA GLN A 600 -35.40 16.54 52.19
C GLN A 600 -34.70 17.86 52.57
N LEU A 601 -35.50 18.90 52.76
CA LEU A 601 -35.07 20.18 53.31
C LEU A 601 -34.97 20.07 54.83
N MET A 602 -33.80 20.35 55.39
CA MET A 602 -33.72 20.77 56.79
C MET A 602 -34.34 22.18 56.90
N LYS A 603 -35.67 22.19 57.10
CA LYS A 603 -36.67 23.28 57.26
C LYS A 603 -37.16 24.04 56.02
N SER A 604 -38.50 24.20 55.98
CA SER A 604 -39.24 25.22 55.24
C SER A 604 -39.85 26.22 56.23
N THR A 605 -39.77 27.51 55.93
CA THR A 605 -40.49 28.60 56.62
C THR A 605 -41.48 29.25 55.67
N HIS A 606 -42.72 29.43 56.10
CA HIS A 606 -43.78 30.17 55.40
C HIS A 606 -44.02 31.52 56.10
N ILE A 607 -44.38 32.57 55.34
CA ILE A 607 -44.73 33.89 55.89
C ILE A 607 -46.22 33.89 56.22
N ASN A 608 -46.59 33.93 57.51
CA ASN A 608 -48.00 33.94 57.98
C ASN A 608 -48.64 35.33 58.01
N GLY A 609 -47.92 36.39 57.63
CA GLY A 609 -48.37 37.78 57.78
C GLY A 609 -47.69 38.74 56.81
N LYS A 610 -47.15 39.84 57.32
CA LYS A 610 -46.47 40.89 56.56
C LYS A 610 -45.02 41.03 57.03
N VAL A 611 -44.07 41.03 56.11
CA VAL A 611 -42.65 41.32 56.35
C VAL A 611 -42.35 42.71 55.81
N ILE A 612 -41.80 43.58 56.66
CA ILE A 612 -41.40 44.94 56.31
C ILE A 612 -39.88 45.05 56.45
N ASN A 613 -39.17 45.14 55.32
CA ASN A 613 -37.74 45.42 55.32
C ASN A 613 -37.54 46.94 55.32
N SER A 614 -37.01 47.45 56.44
CA SER A 614 -36.82 48.88 56.69
C SER A 614 -35.57 49.16 57.53
N PRO A 615 -35.11 50.44 57.61
CA PRO A 615 -33.86 50.79 58.29
C PRO A 615 -33.82 50.63 59.82
N GLY A 616 -34.94 50.33 60.49
CA GLY A 616 -34.99 50.21 61.94
C GLY A 616 -36.08 49.27 62.42
N SER A 617 -35.76 48.44 63.41
CA SER A 617 -36.70 47.51 64.05
C SER A 617 -36.31 47.25 65.52
N PHE A 618 -37.31 46.94 66.35
CA PHE A 618 -37.10 46.45 67.71
C PHE A 618 -38.35 45.73 68.22
N THR A 619 -38.18 44.88 69.23
CA THR A 619 -39.30 44.26 69.95
C THR A 619 -39.42 44.90 71.32
N ILE A 620 -40.64 45.31 71.70
CA ILE A 620 -40.89 45.98 72.96
C ILE A 620 -40.76 44.98 74.12
N SER A 621 -39.81 45.19 75.03
CA SER A 621 -39.66 44.39 76.27
C SER A 621 -40.42 44.99 77.46
N LYS A 622 -40.63 46.31 77.46
CA LYS A 622 -41.38 47.04 78.51
C LYS A 622 -41.95 48.34 77.94
N VAL A 623 -43.16 48.73 78.35
CA VAL A 623 -43.78 50.02 78.00
C VAL A 623 -44.00 50.85 79.27
N GLU A 624 -43.72 52.15 79.18
CA GLU A 624 -43.98 53.14 80.23
C GLU A 624 -44.69 54.35 79.62
N LYS A 625 -45.78 54.82 80.25
CA LYS A 625 -46.51 56.00 79.77
C LYS A 625 -45.77 57.26 80.23
N ILE A 626 -45.44 58.15 79.31
CA ILE A 626 -44.68 59.39 79.55
C ILE A 626 -45.49 60.60 79.08
N ASP A 627 -45.03 61.81 79.42
CA ASP A 627 -45.64 63.02 78.88
C ASP A 627 -45.47 63.07 77.35
N GLY A 628 -46.56 63.28 76.64
CA GLY A 628 -46.59 63.27 75.17
C GLY A 628 -46.61 61.89 74.49
N GLY A 629 -46.55 60.75 75.20
CA GLY A 629 -46.60 59.43 74.57
C GLY A 629 -46.21 58.23 75.44
N TRP A 630 -45.44 57.30 74.87
CA TRP A 630 -44.97 56.09 75.55
C TRP A 630 -43.48 55.87 75.31
N ARG A 631 -42.76 55.45 76.36
CA ARG A 631 -41.39 54.95 76.28
C ARG A 631 -41.39 53.44 76.15
N CYS A 632 -40.88 52.95 75.04
CA CYS A 632 -40.83 51.53 74.71
C CYS A 632 -39.39 51.03 74.82
N TYR A 633 -39.10 50.21 75.82
CA TYR A 633 -37.78 49.61 76.04
C TYR A 633 -37.60 48.36 75.17
N PHE A 634 -36.38 48.05 74.80
CA PHE A 634 -35.98 46.80 74.13
C PHE A 634 -34.71 46.23 74.76
N THR A 635 -34.50 44.93 74.66
CA THR A 635 -33.31 44.28 75.24
C THR A 635 -32.08 44.54 74.38
N GLN A 636 -31.01 45.05 75.00
CA GLN A 636 -29.71 45.26 74.32
C GLN A 636 -28.90 43.98 74.15
N GLN A 637 -29.42 42.81 74.51
CA GLN A 637 -28.79 41.51 74.25
C GLN A 637 -29.80 40.59 73.58
N ASP A 638 -29.41 39.98 72.46
CA ASP A 638 -30.17 38.87 71.88
C ASP A 638 -29.94 37.57 72.70
N GLY A 639 -30.68 36.51 72.36
CA GLY A 639 -30.57 35.21 73.05
C GLY A 639 -29.19 34.54 72.98
N ASP A 640 -28.28 35.05 72.14
CA ASP A 640 -26.90 34.58 71.95
C ASP A 640 -25.86 35.53 72.59
N GLY A 641 -26.32 36.55 73.34
CA GLY A 641 -25.46 37.45 74.12
C GLY A 641 -24.81 38.60 73.33
N ARG A 642 -25.24 38.86 72.08
CA ARG A 642 -24.72 39.96 71.25
C ARG A 642 -25.40 41.28 71.57
N MET A 643 -24.64 42.38 71.58
CA MET A 643 -25.18 43.70 71.88
C MET A 643 -26.03 44.25 70.71
N VAL A 644 -27.31 44.54 70.96
CA VAL A 644 -28.25 45.13 70.00
C VAL A 644 -28.33 46.64 70.25
N SER A 645 -27.99 47.44 69.25
CA SER A 645 -28.10 48.90 69.30
C SER A 645 -29.47 49.38 68.83
N ASN A 646 -29.94 50.54 69.33
CA ASN A 646 -31.14 51.19 68.82
C ASN A 646 -30.98 51.50 67.32
N THR A 647 -31.81 50.91 66.47
CA THR A 647 -31.81 51.14 65.02
C THR A 647 -32.88 52.15 64.58
N MET A 648 -33.74 52.60 65.50
CA MET A 648 -34.73 53.65 65.25
C MET A 648 -34.06 55.02 65.23
N GLY A 649 -34.55 55.87 64.33
CA GLY A 649 -34.14 57.26 64.15
C GLY A 649 -35.22 58.23 64.67
N MET A 650 -34.81 59.46 64.94
CA MET A 650 -35.76 60.54 65.22
C MET A 650 -36.68 60.72 64.02
N ASP A 651 -37.95 61.01 64.28
CA ASP A 651 -39.00 61.18 63.26
C ASP A 651 -39.35 59.93 62.43
N ASP A 652 -38.83 58.76 62.78
CA ASP A 652 -39.27 57.51 62.18
C ASP A 652 -40.74 57.27 62.51
N TYR A 653 -41.48 56.70 61.56
CA TYR A 653 -42.83 56.23 61.81
C TYR A 653 -42.78 54.76 62.24
N ALA A 654 -42.81 54.54 63.55
CA ALA A 654 -42.82 53.22 64.17
C ALA A 654 -44.16 52.54 63.93
N TYR A 655 -44.12 51.36 63.31
CA TYR A 655 -45.25 50.59 62.83
C TYR A 655 -45.28 49.21 63.48
N CYS A 656 -46.45 48.83 64.00
CA CYS A 656 -46.74 47.49 64.49
C CYS A 656 -48.13 47.07 63.99
N GLU A 657 -48.23 45.85 63.49
CA GLU A 657 -49.50 45.25 63.07
C GLU A 657 -49.44 43.74 63.30
N THR A 658 -50.49 43.17 63.88
CA THR A 658 -50.66 41.71 64.00
C THR A 658 -51.87 41.24 63.23
N PHE A 659 -51.74 40.07 62.60
CA PHE A 659 -52.78 39.44 61.81
C PHE A 659 -53.23 38.14 62.47
N ASN A 660 -54.55 37.87 62.44
CA ASN A 660 -55.17 36.65 62.95
C ASN A 660 -54.81 36.32 64.40
N PHE A 661 -54.59 37.34 65.24
CA PHE A 661 -54.34 37.12 66.66
C PHE A 661 -55.67 36.79 67.33
N VAL A 662 -55.74 35.68 68.06
CA VAL A 662 -56.95 35.27 68.79
C VAL A 662 -56.66 35.39 70.28
N ASN A 663 -57.47 36.15 71.01
CA ASN A 663 -57.29 36.26 72.46
C ASN A 663 -57.63 34.93 73.16
N GLN A 664 -57.31 34.79 74.45
CA GLN A 664 -57.55 33.56 75.23
C GLN A 664 -59.02 33.10 75.28
N GLN A 665 -59.96 33.91 74.76
CA GLN A 665 -61.40 33.64 74.71
C GLN A 665 -61.89 33.27 73.30
N GLY A 666 -61.00 33.13 72.32
CA GLY A 666 -61.35 32.69 70.96
C GLY A 666 -61.78 33.81 70.00
N ASN A 667 -61.68 35.09 70.40
CA ASN A 667 -62.06 36.23 69.55
C ASN A 667 -60.83 36.82 68.83
N LEU A 668 -61.02 37.20 67.55
CA LEU A 668 -60.04 37.98 66.78
C LEU A 668 -59.70 39.29 67.51
N SER A 669 -58.40 39.51 67.73
CA SER A 669 -57.78 40.54 68.56
C SER A 669 -56.54 41.11 67.86
N ASN A 670 -56.66 41.40 66.57
CA ASN A 670 -55.59 42.03 65.78
C ASN A 670 -55.20 43.39 66.40
N HIS A 671 -53.91 43.64 66.47
CA HIS A 671 -53.28 44.78 67.14
C HIS A 671 -52.62 45.68 66.08
N TYR A 672 -52.84 46.99 66.11
CA TYR A 672 -52.31 47.90 65.08
C TYR A 672 -52.04 49.29 65.65
N TRP A 673 -50.82 49.79 65.43
CA TRP A 673 -50.49 51.19 65.60
C TRP A 673 -49.34 51.63 64.70
N HIS A 674 -49.42 52.87 64.23
CA HIS A 674 -48.38 53.52 63.42
C HIS A 674 -48.22 54.96 63.92
N ARG A 675 -47.10 55.25 64.57
CA ARG A 675 -46.89 56.47 65.36
C ARG A 675 -45.47 57.01 65.16
N ARG A 676 -45.29 58.33 65.29
CA ARG A 676 -43.97 58.96 65.13
C ARG A 676 -43.10 58.78 66.36
N VAL A 677 -41.82 58.53 66.15
CA VAL A 677 -40.77 58.51 67.17
C VAL A 677 -40.33 59.95 67.48
N PHE A 678 -40.38 60.34 68.75
CA PHE A 678 -39.99 61.69 69.21
C PHE A 678 -38.87 61.71 70.24
N GLY A 679 -38.36 60.55 70.64
CA GLY A 679 -37.19 60.43 71.51
C GLY A 679 -36.50 59.09 71.32
N LEU A 680 -35.18 59.07 71.51
CA LEU A 680 -34.36 57.88 71.40
C LEU A 680 -33.44 57.77 72.60
N GLY A 681 -33.40 56.58 73.19
CA GLY A 681 -32.41 56.16 74.18
C GLY A 681 -31.53 55.05 73.65
N THR A 682 -30.56 54.64 74.48
CA THR A 682 -29.70 53.49 74.19
C THR A 682 -30.49 52.18 74.16
N ASP A 683 -31.50 52.05 75.01
CA ASP A 683 -32.32 50.83 75.24
C ASP A 683 -33.84 51.12 75.16
N TYR A 684 -34.23 52.31 74.71
CA TYR A 684 -35.63 52.69 74.55
C TYR A 684 -35.90 53.59 73.34
N VAL A 685 -37.16 53.63 72.92
CA VAL A 685 -37.70 54.51 71.87
C VAL A 685 -38.98 55.17 72.40
N ASP A 686 -39.07 56.50 72.33
CA ASP A 686 -40.24 57.26 72.75
C ASP A 686 -41.16 57.53 71.55
N ILE A 687 -42.42 57.12 71.67
CA ILE A 687 -43.42 57.07 70.60
C ILE A 687 -44.58 57.99 70.95
N CYS A 688 -44.99 58.85 70.01
CA CYS A 688 -45.99 59.89 70.24
C CYS A 688 -47.37 59.34 70.64
N GLY A 689 -48.02 60.09 71.54
CA GLY A 689 -49.43 59.99 71.90
C GLY A 689 -50.38 60.30 70.75
N ASN A 690 -51.68 60.37 71.05
CA ASN A 690 -52.72 60.76 70.10
C ASN A 690 -53.12 62.24 70.22
N THR A 691 -52.23 63.08 70.76
CA THR A 691 -52.49 64.50 71.01
C THR A 691 -52.44 65.35 69.75
N ASN A 692 -51.66 64.93 68.74
CA ASN A 692 -51.52 65.59 67.45
C ASN A 692 -51.78 64.60 66.31
N ALA A 693 -52.69 64.95 65.40
CA ALA A 693 -53.05 64.10 64.27
C ALA A 693 -51.88 63.83 63.31
N ASP A 694 -50.85 64.69 63.29
CA ASP A 694 -49.65 64.50 62.46
C ASP A 694 -48.63 63.52 63.05
N ASP A 695 -48.91 62.98 64.24
CA ASP A 695 -47.99 62.11 64.99
C ASP A 695 -48.48 60.67 65.14
N TYR A 696 -49.69 60.35 64.65
CA TYR A 696 -50.20 58.97 64.60
C TYR A 696 -51.14 58.74 63.42
N ALA A 697 -51.20 57.51 62.92
CA ALA A 697 -52.18 57.08 61.94
C ALA A 697 -53.54 56.82 62.61
N SER A 698 -54.64 57.19 61.94
CA SER A 698 -56.00 56.89 62.40
C SER A 698 -56.20 55.38 62.61
N GLY A 699 -56.82 55.00 63.74
CA GLY A 699 -56.98 53.61 64.15
C GLY A 699 -55.82 53.01 64.97
N SER A 700 -54.75 53.78 65.22
CA SER A 700 -53.64 53.32 66.07
C SER A 700 -54.04 53.18 67.54
N ASP A 701 -53.82 52.01 68.12
CA ASP A 701 -53.97 51.77 69.57
C ASP A 701 -52.67 52.06 70.35
N GLU A 702 -52.57 51.59 71.60
CA GLU A 702 -51.41 51.83 72.48
C GLU A 702 -50.34 50.73 72.33
N PRO A 703 -49.04 51.05 72.34
CA PRO A 703 -47.97 50.05 72.28
C PRO A 703 -48.02 49.05 73.46
N LYS A 704 -47.74 47.77 73.18
CA LYS A 704 -47.78 46.67 74.17
C LYS A 704 -46.45 45.93 74.23
N VAL A 705 -46.20 45.27 75.36
CA VAL A 705 -45.02 44.39 75.52
C VAL A 705 -45.16 43.20 74.56
N GLY A 706 -44.10 42.91 73.82
CA GLY A 706 -44.07 41.88 72.79
C GLY A 706 -44.35 42.39 71.37
N ASP A 707 -44.71 43.67 71.20
CA ASP A 707 -44.90 44.26 69.87
C ASP A 707 -43.59 44.23 69.08
N GLU A 708 -43.64 43.69 67.88
CA GLU A 708 -42.54 43.75 66.90
C GLU A 708 -42.73 45.00 66.04
N VAL A 709 -41.86 45.98 66.28
CA VAL A 709 -41.96 47.31 65.69
C VAL A 709 -40.95 47.43 64.55
N SER A 710 -41.42 47.90 63.40
CA SER A 710 -40.59 48.24 62.25
C SER A 710 -40.75 49.71 61.90
N THR A 711 -39.74 50.29 61.25
CA THR A 711 -39.85 51.62 60.68
C THR A 711 -40.64 51.54 59.39
N LEU A 712 -41.64 52.39 59.23
CA LEU A 712 -42.37 52.50 57.97
C LEU A 712 -42.44 53.96 57.55
N GLY A 713 -41.28 54.46 57.09
CA GLY A 713 -41.08 55.84 56.68
C GLY A 713 -40.51 56.74 57.78
N ASN A 714 -40.22 57.98 57.40
CA ASN A 714 -39.68 59.01 58.30
C ASN A 714 -40.15 60.40 57.85
N LYS A 715 -40.51 61.28 58.79
CA LYS A 715 -41.04 62.62 58.46
C LYS A 715 -40.05 63.52 57.73
N THR A 716 -38.76 63.47 58.09
CA THR A 716 -37.76 64.49 57.71
C THR A 716 -36.54 63.96 56.96
N ASN A 717 -36.17 62.69 57.13
CA ASN A 717 -34.97 62.09 56.55
C ASN A 717 -35.30 61.25 55.28
N PRO A 718 -34.98 61.73 54.07
CA PRO A 718 -35.28 61.01 52.83
C PRO A 718 -34.60 59.64 52.74
N ALA A 719 -33.43 59.46 53.37
CA ALA A 719 -32.73 58.19 53.38
C ALA A 719 -33.46 57.11 54.22
N ARG A 720 -34.49 57.47 54.99
CA ARG A 720 -35.31 56.54 55.79
C ARG A 720 -36.78 56.48 55.31
N GLN A 721 -37.09 57.09 54.18
CA GLN A 721 -38.43 57.14 53.58
C GLN A 721 -38.70 55.98 52.61
N HIS A 722 -38.05 54.84 52.78
CA HIS A 722 -38.19 53.68 51.90
C HIS A 722 -38.57 52.43 52.69
N ALA A 723 -39.34 51.54 52.06
CA ALA A 723 -39.68 50.25 52.63
C ALA A 723 -39.97 49.22 51.53
N ILE A 724 -39.59 47.97 51.79
CA ILE A 724 -40.00 46.82 50.97
C ILE A 724 -40.95 45.98 51.80
N ILE A 725 -42.15 45.73 51.28
CA ILE A 725 -43.21 45.02 51.99
C ILE A 725 -43.58 43.77 51.21
N GLN A 726 -43.47 42.62 51.87
CA GLN A 726 -44.04 41.35 51.41
C GLN A 726 -45.21 40.99 52.31
N ALA A 727 -46.42 40.94 51.75
CA ALA A 727 -47.63 40.64 52.50
C ALA A 727 -48.29 39.35 51.97
N ALA A 728 -48.58 38.41 52.87
CA ALA A 728 -49.37 37.21 52.59
C ALA A 728 -50.83 37.33 53.09
N ALA A 729 -51.15 38.38 53.87
CA ALA A 729 -52.48 38.64 54.42
C ALA A 729 -52.79 40.16 54.52
N GLY A 730 -54.07 40.52 54.46
CA GLY A 730 -54.56 41.92 54.43
C GLY A 730 -54.99 42.38 53.04
N THR A 731 -55.58 43.59 52.94
CA THR A 731 -56.12 44.13 51.68
C THR A 731 -55.04 44.21 50.59
N GLY A 732 -55.34 43.67 49.41
CA GLY A 732 -54.43 43.62 48.25
C GLY A 732 -53.41 42.47 48.26
N SER A 733 -53.36 41.65 49.31
CA SER A 733 -52.44 40.49 49.41
C SER A 733 -52.87 39.33 48.49
N PRO A 734 -51.94 38.44 48.09
CA PRO A 734 -50.50 38.53 48.36
C PRO A 734 -49.82 39.59 47.48
N TYR A 735 -48.89 40.35 48.03
CA TYR A 735 -48.09 41.28 47.23
C TYR A 735 -46.66 41.40 47.71
N TYR A 736 -45.81 41.85 46.79
CA TYR A 736 -44.48 42.36 47.07
C TYR A 736 -44.39 43.77 46.50
N ARG A 737 -44.13 44.77 47.35
CA ARG A 737 -44.12 46.19 46.96
C ARG A 737 -42.90 46.92 47.50
N MET A 738 -42.32 47.77 46.66
CA MET A 738 -41.21 48.65 47.04
C MET A 738 -41.69 50.10 47.03
N TYR A 739 -41.52 50.80 48.15
CA TYR A 739 -41.95 52.18 48.33
C TYR A 739 -40.76 53.10 48.52
N VAL A 740 -40.87 54.31 47.97
CA VAL A 740 -39.92 55.41 48.14
C VAL A 740 -40.71 56.68 48.44
N GLY A 741 -40.25 57.49 49.38
CA GLY A 741 -40.88 58.76 49.77
C GLY A 741 -41.97 58.65 50.84
N ILE A 742 -41.95 57.64 51.71
CA ILE A 742 -42.90 57.50 52.83
C ILE A 742 -42.59 58.55 53.91
N ASN A 743 -43.09 59.78 53.72
CA ASN A 743 -42.89 60.93 54.60
C ASN A 743 -44.15 61.35 55.39
N SER A 744 -45.20 60.53 55.34
CA SER A 744 -46.43 60.68 56.11
C SER A 744 -47.02 59.29 56.43
N PHE A 745 -48.10 59.24 57.21
CA PHE A 745 -48.84 57.99 57.48
C PHE A 745 -49.67 57.49 56.29
N SER A 746 -49.67 58.21 55.17
CA SER A 746 -50.27 57.76 53.91
C SER A 746 -49.19 57.17 53.01
N MET A 747 -49.43 55.96 52.51
CA MET A 747 -48.46 55.28 51.64
C MET A 747 -48.43 55.93 50.26
N PRO A 748 -47.25 56.32 49.74
CA PRO A 748 -47.12 56.76 48.35
C PRO A 748 -47.38 55.59 47.40
N LYS A 749 -47.53 55.86 46.10
CA LYS A 749 -47.56 54.79 45.11
C LYS A 749 -46.26 53.98 45.17
N PRO A 750 -46.32 52.63 45.13
CA PRO A 750 -45.13 51.80 45.11
C PRO A 750 -44.36 52.02 43.81
N LYS A 751 -43.03 52.08 43.85
CA LYS A 751 -42.19 52.16 42.65
C LYS A 751 -42.17 50.86 41.87
N ILE A 752 -42.27 49.73 42.57
CA ILE A 752 -42.42 48.40 41.99
C ILE A 752 -43.52 47.68 42.76
N GLN A 753 -44.48 47.11 42.06
CA GLN A 753 -45.54 46.29 42.63
C GLN A 753 -45.63 44.96 41.90
N MET A 754 -45.66 43.88 42.68
CA MET A 754 -45.94 42.53 42.22
C MET A 754 -47.14 42.00 42.99
N SER A 755 -48.28 41.80 42.33
CA SER A 755 -49.50 41.29 42.94
C SER A 755 -50.34 40.51 41.91
N PRO A 756 -50.85 39.32 42.25
CA PRO A 756 -51.77 38.58 41.41
C PRO A 756 -53.21 39.09 41.47
N THR A 757 -53.52 39.98 42.42
CA THR A 757 -54.90 40.39 42.75
C THR A 757 -55.21 41.84 42.37
N GLU A 758 -54.21 42.67 42.08
CA GLU A 758 -54.37 44.07 41.68
C GLU A 758 -53.55 44.38 40.40
N GLY A 759 -54.24 44.54 39.26
CA GLY A 759 -53.60 44.90 37.98
C GLY A 759 -52.73 43.80 37.36
N SER A 760 -51.90 44.17 36.37
CA SER A 760 -50.94 43.24 35.76
C SER A 760 -49.91 42.77 36.78
N TRP A 761 -49.44 41.52 36.63
CA TRP A 761 -48.64 40.79 37.62
C TRP A 761 -47.46 41.62 38.15
N TRP A 762 -46.74 42.35 37.28
CA TRP A 762 -45.62 43.26 37.63
C TRP A 762 -45.86 44.64 37.04
N MET A 763 -45.90 45.65 37.91
CA MET A 763 -46.08 47.06 37.55
C MET A 763 -44.90 47.90 38.05
N VAL A 764 -44.52 48.89 37.25
CA VAL A 764 -43.50 49.89 37.60
C VAL A 764 -44.13 51.28 37.49
N THR A 765 -43.88 52.15 38.46
CA THR A 765 -44.34 53.54 38.40
C THR A 765 -43.20 54.43 37.90
N ASP A 766 -43.44 55.14 36.80
CA ASP A 766 -42.45 56.00 36.13
C ASP A 766 -42.09 57.27 36.95
N GLU A 767 -41.23 58.12 36.39
CA GLU A 767 -40.81 59.39 37.01
C GLU A 767 -41.94 60.44 37.07
N HIS A 768 -43.01 60.25 36.28
CA HIS A 768 -44.18 61.14 36.22
C HIS A 768 -45.36 60.66 37.08
N GLY A 769 -45.24 59.50 37.73
CA GLY A 769 -46.27 58.94 38.63
C GLY A 769 -47.32 58.06 37.95
N ASN A 770 -47.07 57.65 36.69
CA ASN A 770 -47.94 56.77 35.92
C ASN A 770 -47.55 55.31 36.12
N ASP A 771 -48.55 54.44 36.24
CA ASP A 771 -48.34 53.00 36.43
C ASP A 771 -48.30 52.29 35.08
N MET A 772 -47.20 51.60 34.78
CA MET A 772 -47.01 50.87 33.52
C MET A 772 -46.74 49.38 33.82
N PRO A 773 -47.29 48.45 33.02
CA PRO A 773 -46.88 47.05 33.06
C PRO A 773 -45.38 46.92 32.77
N MET A 774 -44.70 46.00 33.44
CA MET A 774 -43.29 45.71 33.18
C MET A 774 -43.04 45.36 31.71
N GLU A 775 -44.02 44.78 31.02
CA GLU A 775 -43.96 44.47 29.59
C GLU A 775 -43.88 45.74 28.72
N GLU A 776 -44.65 46.79 29.03
CA GLU A 776 -44.60 48.07 28.33
C GLU A 776 -43.31 48.83 28.63
N TYR A 777 -42.81 48.73 29.87
CA TYR A 777 -41.53 49.31 30.26
C TYR A 777 -40.33 48.58 29.59
N ILE A 778 -40.39 47.25 29.47
CA ILE A 778 -39.40 46.47 28.70
C ILE A 778 -39.52 46.78 27.20
N ALA A 779 -40.73 46.99 26.67
CA ALA A 779 -40.92 47.37 25.28
C ALA A 779 -40.31 48.75 24.96
N SER A 780 -40.42 49.73 25.86
CA SER A 780 -39.79 51.05 25.68
C SER A 780 -38.25 50.96 25.74
N LEU A 781 -37.69 50.14 26.64
CA LEU A 781 -36.25 49.86 26.71
C LEU A 781 -35.75 49.09 25.48
N LYS A 782 -36.54 48.13 24.95
CA LYS A 782 -36.23 47.43 23.69
C LYS A 782 -36.25 48.37 22.49
N SER A 783 -37.18 49.31 22.42
CA SER A 783 -37.21 50.33 21.36
C SER A 783 -35.96 51.21 21.39
N GLN A 784 -35.47 51.59 22.59
CA GLN A 784 -34.22 52.34 22.74
C GLN A 784 -32.97 51.48 22.42
N LEU A 785 -33.01 50.17 22.71
CA LEU A 785 -31.93 49.23 22.36
C LEU A 785 -31.87 48.96 20.85
N ASN A 786 -33.03 48.83 20.19
CA ASN A 786 -33.12 48.65 18.74
C ASN A 786 -32.57 49.88 17.99
N ALA A 787 -32.84 51.10 18.49
CA ALA A 787 -32.25 52.33 17.93
C ALA A 787 -30.70 52.38 18.06
N VAL A 788 -30.11 51.62 18.98
CA VAL A 788 -28.65 51.47 19.14
C VAL A 788 -28.11 50.29 18.30
N GLN A 789 -28.90 49.25 18.04
CA GLN A 789 -28.56 48.17 17.10
C GLN A 789 -28.58 48.64 15.64
N ASP A 790 -29.52 49.51 15.26
CA ASP A 790 -29.60 50.09 13.91
C ASP A 790 -28.41 51.02 13.56
N GLN A 791 -27.61 51.44 14.54
CA GLN A 791 -26.35 52.14 14.32
C GLN A 791 -25.13 51.21 14.14
N ALA A 792 -25.26 49.91 14.48
CA ALA A 792 -24.17 48.95 14.48
C ALA A 792 -24.18 47.99 13.27
N ASP A 793 -25.32 47.77 12.61
CA ASP A 793 -25.42 46.87 11.46
C ASP A 793 -25.48 47.61 10.11
N LYS A 794 -24.30 47.89 9.56
CA LYS A 794 -24.08 47.91 8.10
C LYS A 794 -23.17 46.74 7.73
N GLN A 795 -23.63 45.52 7.98
CA GLN A 795 -23.00 44.34 7.40
C GLN A 795 -23.41 44.24 5.93
N ILE A 796 -22.44 44.39 5.03
CA ILE A 796 -22.62 44.09 3.61
C ILE A 796 -22.69 42.58 3.47
N VAL A 797 -23.82 42.06 3.00
CA VAL A 797 -24.03 40.64 2.75
C VAL A 797 -23.78 40.34 1.27
N ILE A 798 -23.05 39.26 1.00
CA ILE A 798 -22.79 38.78 -0.36
C ILE A 798 -23.72 37.61 -0.67
N TRP A 799 -24.58 37.81 -1.65
CA TRP A 799 -25.56 36.87 -2.18
C TRP A 799 -25.03 36.20 -3.45
N PHE A 800 -25.39 34.94 -3.68
CA PHE A 800 -24.98 34.18 -4.86
C PHE A 800 -26.22 33.62 -5.55
N GLY A 801 -26.30 33.78 -6.86
CA GLY A 801 -27.32 33.09 -7.64
C GLY A 801 -26.97 33.03 -9.11
N ASP A 802 -27.88 32.47 -9.91
CA ASP A 802 -27.55 31.97 -11.24
C ASP A 802 -28.29 32.75 -12.35
N THR A 803 -28.88 33.91 -12.03
CA THR A 803 -29.53 34.83 -12.96
C THR A 803 -29.16 36.29 -12.65
N VAL A 804 -29.44 37.23 -13.57
CA VAL A 804 -29.23 38.66 -13.29
C VAL A 804 -30.25 39.10 -12.23
N PRO A 805 -29.79 39.64 -11.08
CA PRO A 805 -30.70 40.01 -10.01
C PRO A 805 -31.55 41.22 -10.43
N THR A 806 -32.84 41.15 -10.13
CA THR A 806 -33.80 42.25 -10.30
C THR A 806 -34.48 42.55 -8.97
N ALA A 807 -35.11 43.72 -8.83
CA ALA A 807 -35.83 44.08 -7.61
C ALA A 807 -37.03 43.15 -7.30
N SER A 808 -37.39 42.25 -8.20
CA SER A 808 -38.50 41.30 -8.08
C SER A 808 -38.05 39.84 -8.09
N THR A 809 -36.75 39.56 -7.93
CA THR A 809 -36.19 38.20 -7.83
C THR A 809 -35.41 38.05 -6.53
N GLU A 810 -35.27 36.81 -6.03
CA GLU A 810 -34.59 36.54 -4.77
C GLU A 810 -33.10 36.94 -4.85
N PRO A 811 -32.54 37.56 -3.78
CA PRO A 811 -33.15 37.77 -2.47
C PRO A 811 -34.05 39.03 -2.38
N ALA A 812 -33.97 39.96 -3.34
CA ALA A 812 -34.64 41.25 -3.26
C ALA A 812 -36.17 41.18 -3.31
N SER A 813 -36.75 40.14 -3.90
CA SER A 813 -38.19 39.88 -3.87
C SER A 813 -38.75 39.65 -2.46
N GLU A 814 -37.92 39.20 -1.52
CA GLU A 814 -38.32 38.97 -0.13
C GLU A 814 -38.30 40.27 0.70
N TRP A 815 -37.63 41.31 0.22
CA TRP A 815 -37.55 42.63 0.86
C TRP A 815 -38.78 43.47 0.50
N THR A 816 -39.93 43.09 1.04
CA THR A 816 -41.23 43.65 0.62
C THR A 816 -41.52 45.05 1.18
N ASP A 817 -40.92 45.43 2.31
CA ASP A 817 -41.07 46.75 2.94
C ASP A 817 -39.81 47.63 2.82
N GLU A 818 -39.97 48.93 3.03
CA GLU A 818 -38.89 49.91 2.79
C GLU A 818 -37.79 49.84 3.85
N SER A 819 -38.11 49.47 5.10
CA SER A 819 -37.11 49.29 6.15
C SER A 819 -36.16 48.14 5.83
N THR A 820 -36.70 47.03 5.30
CA THR A 820 -35.90 45.87 4.89
C THR A 820 -35.02 46.20 3.68
N LYS A 821 -35.53 46.94 2.68
CA LYS A 821 -34.72 47.37 1.53
C LYS A 821 -33.58 48.31 1.93
N GLU A 822 -33.76 49.15 2.95
CA GLU A 822 -32.70 50.04 3.46
C GLU A 822 -31.64 49.32 4.29
N MET A 823 -31.97 48.20 4.95
CA MET A 823 -30.97 47.35 5.64
C MET A 823 -30.02 46.66 4.66
N HIS A 824 -30.51 46.30 3.47
CA HIS A 824 -29.73 45.64 2.41
C HIS A 824 -29.07 46.61 1.42
N LEU A 825 -29.04 47.91 1.73
CA LEU A 825 -28.37 48.90 0.88
C LEU A 825 -26.87 48.61 0.83
N HIS A 826 -26.33 48.49 -0.38
CA HIS A 826 -24.95 48.11 -0.69
C HIS A 826 -24.60 46.62 -0.50
N ASP A 827 -25.58 45.75 -0.27
CA ASP A 827 -25.38 44.31 -0.41
C ASP A 827 -24.90 43.96 -1.82
N ILE A 828 -24.09 42.91 -1.94
CA ILE A 828 -23.50 42.48 -3.21
C ILE A 828 -24.16 41.18 -3.66
N TYR A 829 -24.55 41.08 -4.92
CA TYR A 829 -25.01 39.85 -5.54
C TYR A 829 -24.02 39.41 -6.62
N TYR A 830 -23.47 38.21 -6.49
CA TYR A 830 -22.58 37.61 -7.47
C TYR A 830 -23.32 36.56 -8.31
N ASN A 831 -23.45 36.84 -9.59
CA ASN A 831 -24.08 35.92 -10.54
C ASN A 831 -23.06 34.87 -11.00
N ARG A 832 -23.30 33.60 -10.67
CA ARG A 832 -22.42 32.47 -10.99
C ARG A 832 -22.70 31.85 -12.36
N SER A 833 -23.80 32.20 -13.02
CA SER A 833 -24.22 31.54 -14.25
C SER A 833 -23.47 32.04 -15.48
N TYR A 834 -22.52 31.21 -15.91
CA TYR A 834 -21.81 31.40 -17.17
C TYR A 834 -22.71 31.22 -18.39
N ALA A 835 -23.72 30.34 -18.30
CA ALA A 835 -24.53 29.89 -19.43
C ALA A 835 -25.58 30.90 -19.91
N GLU A 836 -26.12 31.75 -19.02
CA GLU A 836 -27.13 32.75 -19.39
C GLU A 836 -26.58 34.19 -19.48
N THR A 837 -25.44 34.48 -18.84
CA THR A 837 -24.95 35.86 -18.66
C THR A 837 -23.47 36.08 -18.96
N GLY A 838 -22.72 35.04 -19.33
CA GLY A 838 -21.32 35.14 -19.76
C GLY A 838 -20.26 35.09 -18.65
N GLY A 839 -20.64 34.82 -17.39
CA GLY A 839 -19.73 34.60 -16.27
C GLY A 839 -19.74 35.70 -15.20
N GLY A 840 -19.00 35.46 -14.11
CA GLY A 840 -19.03 36.14 -12.80
C GLY A 840 -19.14 37.66 -12.76
N ARG A 841 -20.37 38.20 -12.83
CA ARG A 841 -20.66 39.62 -12.66
C ARG A 841 -21.20 39.90 -11.26
N ALA A 842 -20.72 40.97 -10.63
CA ALA A 842 -21.18 41.41 -9.32
C ALA A 842 -22.08 42.65 -9.45
N TYR A 843 -23.14 42.69 -8.65
CA TYR A 843 -24.11 43.78 -8.62
C TYR A 843 -24.24 44.30 -7.18
N SER A 844 -24.32 45.61 -6.98
CA SER A 844 -24.65 46.23 -5.68
C SER A 844 -26.12 46.64 -5.66
N PHE A 845 -26.80 46.44 -4.53
CA PHE A 845 -28.15 46.95 -4.35
C PHE A 845 -28.09 48.43 -3.97
N GLU A 846 -28.63 49.31 -4.82
CA GLU A 846 -28.55 50.76 -4.66
C GLU A 846 -29.95 51.40 -4.70
N LYS A 847 -30.08 52.54 -4.01
CA LYS A 847 -31.24 53.44 -4.12
C LYS A 847 -30.88 54.61 -5.02
N SER A 848 -31.66 54.79 -6.08
CA SER A 848 -31.50 55.88 -7.04
C SER A 848 -32.05 57.21 -6.49
N HIS A 849 -31.67 58.32 -7.11
CA HIS A 849 -32.07 59.69 -6.68
C HIS A 849 -33.59 59.94 -6.75
N ASP A 850 -34.33 59.07 -7.43
CA ASP A 850 -35.79 59.07 -7.53
C ASP A 850 -36.48 58.17 -6.49
N ASN A 851 -35.73 57.71 -5.47
CA ASN A 851 -36.16 56.79 -4.41
C ASN A 851 -36.57 55.38 -4.88
N THR A 852 -36.15 54.97 -6.08
CA THR A 852 -36.35 53.59 -6.55
C THR A 852 -35.13 52.71 -6.22
N TYR A 853 -35.37 51.44 -5.87
CA TYR A 853 -34.32 50.48 -5.52
C TYR A 853 -34.02 49.54 -6.69
N SER A 854 -32.75 49.34 -7.01
CA SER A 854 -32.33 48.44 -8.08
C SER A 854 -30.93 47.87 -7.85
N TRP A 855 -30.68 46.72 -8.47
CA TRP A 855 -29.35 46.14 -8.55
C TRP A 855 -28.56 46.84 -9.67
N LYS A 856 -27.35 47.27 -9.36
CA LYS A 856 -26.48 47.99 -10.29
C LYS A 856 -25.17 47.23 -10.48
N GLU A 857 -24.79 47.01 -11.73
CA GLU A 857 -23.58 46.24 -12.05
C GLU A 857 -22.31 47.00 -11.65
N ILE A 858 -21.42 46.32 -10.94
CA ILE A 858 -20.11 46.84 -10.54
C ILE A 858 -19.14 46.54 -11.69
N THR A 859 -18.81 47.54 -12.51
CA THR A 859 -17.87 47.40 -13.64
C THR A 859 -16.62 48.25 -13.40
N ASP A 860 -15.45 47.60 -13.36
CA ASP A 860 -14.15 48.26 -13.34
C ASP A 860 -13.68 48.55 -14.77
N ALA A 861 -13.07 49.71 -15.03
CA ALA A 861 -12.72 50.15 -16.40
C ALA A 861 -11.71 49.20 -17.11
N ASP A 862 -10.91 48.45 -16.34
CA ASP A 862 -10.00 47.43 -16.84
C ASP A 862 -10.72 46.13 -17.26
N VAL A 863 -11.91 45.86 -16.73
CA VAL A 863 -12.77 44.73 -17.14
C VAL A 863 -13.35 44.97 -18.53
N LEU A 864 -13.64 46.21 -18.91
CA LEU A 864 -14.07 46.55 -20.28
C LEU A 864 -12.97 46.28 -21.31
N LYS A 865 -11.70 46.58 -20.96
CA LYS A 865 -10.52 46.27 -21.79
C LYS A 865 -10.25 44.77 -21.91
N SER A 866 -10.42 44.04 -20.80
CA SER A 866 -10.30 42.58 -20.77
C SER A 866 -11.47 41.89 -21.49
N LEU A 867 -12.67 42.47 -21.49
CA LEU A 867 -13.83 41.98 -22.24
C LEU A 867 -13.66 42.19 -23.75
N GLU A 868 -13.13 43.32 -24.22
CA GLU A 868 -12.80 43.49 -25.64
C GLU A 868 -11.68 42.53 -26.11
N ALA A 869 -10.73 42.20 -25.22
CA ALA A 869 -9.70 41.19 -25.49
C ALA A 869 -10.26 39.75 -25.44
N ALA A 870 -11.18 39.47 -24.51
CA ALA A 870 -11.87 38.20 -24.38
C ALA A 870 -12.86 37.96 -25.53
N GLN A 871 -13.51 38.99 -26.05
CA GLN A 871 -14.41 38.89 -27.19
C GLN A 871 -13.65 38.55 -28.49
N ARG A 872 -12.44 39.11 -28.68
CA ARG A 872 -11.52 38.66 -29.75
C ARG A 872 -11.00 37.23 -29.55
N ALA A 873 -10.79 36.81 -28.29
CA ALA A 873 -10.39 35.44 -27.97
C ALA A 873 -11.54 34.43 -28.12
N GLN A 874 -12.79 34.87 -27.89
CA GLN A 874 -14.01 34.07 -28.03
C GLN A 874 -14.36 33.84 -29.50
N ASP A 875 -14.24 34.84 -30.37
CA ASP A 875 -14.40 34.67 -31.83
C ASP A 875 -13.40 33.64 -32.41
N THR A 876 -12.25 33.45 -31.74
CA THR A 876 -11.24 32.44 -32.08
C THR A 876 -11.53 31.07 -31.43
N ALA A 877 -12.32 31.04 -30.35
CA ALA A 877 -12.66 29.84 -29.57
C ALA A 877 -14.06 29.26 -29.84
N ASP A 878 -14.96 29.96 -30.55
CA ASP A 878 -16.27 29.46 -31.01
C ASP A 878 -16.14 28.31 -32.04
N GLY A 879 -14.93 27.86 -32.36
CA GLY A 879 -14.65 26.57 -32.97
C GLY A 879 -14.57 25.38 -32.00
N LYS A 880 -14.94 25.50 -30.72
CA LYS A 880 -14.80 24.44 -29.71
C LYS A 880 -16.03 23.53 -29.60
N ARG A 881 -15.80 22.24 -29.91
CA ARG A 881 -16.74 21.10 -29.84
C ARG A 881 -17.15 20.79 -28.39
N ARG A 882 -18.43 20.50 -28.17
CA ARG A 882 -19.04 20.21 -26.85
C ARG A 882 -19.08 18.71 -26.58
N VAL A 883 -19.07 18.30 -25.31
CA VAL A 883 -19.22 16.89 -24.90
C VAL A 883 -20.42 16.75 -23.95
N PHE A 884 -21.42 15.98 -24.37
CA PHE A 884 -22.57 15.56 -23.57
C PHE A 884 -22.24 14.25 -22.88
N VAL A 885 -22.71 14.03 -21.64
CA VAL A 885 -22.42 12.82 -20.88
C VAL A 885 -23.71 12.24 -20.33
N ARG A 886 -23.98 10.96 -20.63
CA ARG A 886 -25.04 10.12 -20.06
C ARG A 886 -26.48 10.50 -20.44
N GLU A 887 -26.89 11.74 -20.24
CA GLU A 887 -28.23 12.23 -20.52
C GLU A 887 -28.42 12.61 -22.00
N GLN A 888 -29.66 12.56 -22.50
CA GLN A 888 -29.99 12.94 -23.87
C GLN A 888 -29.60 14.41 -24.14
N PRO A 889 -28.79 14.72 -25.18
CA PRO A 889 -28.38 16.06 -25.51
C PRO A 889 -29.59 16.98 -25.70
N VAL A 890 -29.58 18.11 -25.01
CA VAL A 890 -30.58 19.17 -25.18
C VAL A 890 -30.02 20.18 -26.17
N PRO A 891 -30.71 20.48 -27.29
CA PRO A 891 -30.29 21.53 -28.20
C PRO A 891 -30.08 22.87 -27.48
N PRO A 892 -29.03 23.65 -27.82
CA PRO A 892 -28.23 23.52 -29.04
C PRO A 892 -27.05 22.54 -28.94
N TYR A 893 -26.76 21.87 -30.06
CA TYR A 893 -25.54 21.10 -30.29
C TYR A 893 -25.06 21.28 -31.73
N ASP A 894 -23.76 21.15 -31.95
CA ASP A 894 -23.10 21.39 -33.24
C ASP A 894 -22.46 20.14 -33.84
N LYS A 895 -22.34 20.14 -35.17
CA LYS A 895 -21.60 19.09 -35.89
C LYS A 895 -20.17 18.98 -35.36
N GLY A 896 -19.84 17.82 -34.80
CA GLY A 896 -18.56 17.52 -34.15
C GLY A 896 -18.62 17.43 -32.63
N ASP A 897 -19.75 17.78 -32.01
CA ASP A 897 -19.99 17.55 -30.58
C ASP A 897 -20.03 16.04 -30.27
N GLN A 898 -19.59 15.64 -29.09
CA GLN A 898 -19.56 14.23 -28.67
C GLN A 898 -20.62 13.96 -27.60
N TRP A 899 -21.17 12.76 -27.57
CA TRP A 899 -22.05 12.29 -26.52
C TRP A 899 -21.51 10.99 -25.97
N SER A 900 -20.88 11.07 -24.80
CA SER A 900 -20.26 9.95 -24.09
C SER A 900 -21.29 9.26 -23.20
N ASN A 901 -21.17 7.94 -23.09
CA ASN A 901 -22.09 7.09 -22.31
C ASN A 901 -23.55 7.26 -22.76
N ALA A 902 -23.74 7.48 -24.07
CA ALA A 902 -25.04 7.71 -24.67
C ALA A 902 -25.95 6.50 -24.45
N ALA A 903 -27.05 6.72 -23.74
CA ALA A 903 -28.12 5.74 -23.57
C ALA A 903 -29.38 6.32 -24.21
N PHE A 904 -29.88 5.67 -25.27
CA PHE A 904 -31.11 6.09 -25.93
C PHE A 904 -31.95 4.88 -26.35
N LYS A 905 -32.99 4.60 -25.56
CA LYS A 905 -33.90 3.47 -25.73
C LYS A 905 -33.12 2.16 -25.95
N ASP A 906 -33.49 1.38 -26.96
CA ASP A 906 -32.83 0.12 -27.34
C ASP A 906 -31.76 0.32 -28.42
N LYS A 907 -31.51 1.55 -28.87
CA LYS A 907 -30.62 1.85 -30.02
C LYS A 907 -29.16 2.04 -29.60
N TYR A 908 -28.91 2.66 -28.45
CA TYR A 908 -27.58 2.92 -27.91
C TYR A 908 -27.55 2.70 -26.40
N ASN A 909 -26.49 2.06 -25.89
CA ASN A 909 -26.33 1.75 -24.47
C ASN A 909 -24.87 1.94 -24.04
N ASN A 910 -24.60 3.08 -23.41
CA ASN A 910 -23.27 3.48 -22.96
C ASN A 910 -22.27 3.67 -24.12
N ASP A 911 -22.76 4.11 -25.28
CA ASP A 911 -21.94 4.29 -26.49
C ASP A 911 -21.36 5.71 -26.60
N LEU A 912 -20.35 5.88 -27.44
CA LEU A 912 -19.79 7.20 -27.79
C LEU A 912 -20.33 7.62 -29.16
N LEU A 913 -21.18 8.65 -29.18
CA LEU A 913 -21.74 9.23 -30.40
C LEU A 913 -21.10 10.57 -30.74
N VAL A 914 -21.08 10.94 -32.01
CA VAL A 914 -20.68 12.25 -32.52
C VAL A 914 -21.86 12.87 -33.27
N CYS A 915 -22.14 14.13 -32.97
CA CYS A 915 -23.14 14.91 -33.68
C CYS A 915 -22.66 15.18 -35.11
N VAL A 916 -23.48 14.83 -36.09
CA VAL A 916 -23.20 15.06 -37.51
C VAL A 916 -24.01 16.23 -38.10
N ARG A 917 -25.01 16.73 -37.36
CA ARG A 917 -25.92 17.81 -37.78
C ARG A 917 -26.26 18.74 -36.61
N SER A 918 -25.98 20.03 -36.77
CA SER A 918 -26.25 21.04 -35.73
C SER A 918 -27.74 21.31 -35.52
N LYS A 919 -28.12 21.64 -34.28
CA LYS A 919 -29.46 22.09 -33.85
C LYS A 919 -29.36 23.36 -33.01
N LYS A 920 -30.33 24.26 -33.16
CA LYS A 920 -30.39 25.52 -32.41
C LYS A 920 -31.11 25.32 -31.07
N LYS A 921 -30.95 26.28 -30.16
CA LYS A 921 -31.69 26.33 -28.90
C LYS A 921 -33.19 26.30 -29.23
N ASP A 922 -33.95 25.45 -28.55
CA ASP A 922 -35.39 25.20 -28.71
C ASP A 922 -35.83 24.33 -29.91
N ASP A 923 -34.91 23.84 -30.75
CA ASP A 923 -35.25 22.79 -31.72
C ASP A 923 -35.53 21.46 -30.99
N PRO A 924 -36.39 20.57 -31.52
CA PRO A 924 -36.55 19.22 -30.96
C PRO A 924 -35.30 18.37 -31.25
N PHE A 925 -34.86 17.64 -30.22
CA PHE A 925 -33.78 16.64 -30.33
C PHE A 925 -34.14 15.56 -31.36
N ASP A 926 -33.18 15.21 -32.22
CA ASP A 926 -33.29 14.08 -33.15
C ASP A 926 -32.09 13.14 -32.96
N ILE A 927 -32.36 11.85 -32.74
CA ILE A 927 -31.32 10.83 -32.58
C ILE A 927 -30.57 10.59 -33.89
N GLU A 928 -31.16 10.90 -35.04
CA GLU A 928 -30.52 10.79 -36.35
C GLU A 928 -29.45 11.88 -36.59
N ASP A 929 -29.34 12.86 -35.69
CA ASP A 929 -28.24 13.83 -35.69
C ASP A 929 -26.97 13.27 -35.04
N TRP A 930 -27.02 12.06 -34.44
CA TRP A 930 -25.94 11.47 -33.64
C TRP A 930 -25.54 10.07 -34.17
N TYR A 931 -24.27 9.91 -34.53
CA TYR A 931 -23.72 8.68 -35.10
C TYR A 931 -22.59 8.10 -34.25
N PRO A 932 -22.41 6.77 -34.19
CA PRO A 932 -21.29 6.16 -33.47
C PRO A 932 -19.95 6.71 -33.93
N ALA A 933 -19.09 7.08 -32.98
CA ALA A 933 -17.73 7.51 -33.25
C ALA A 933 -16.84 6.36 -33.77
N GLN A 934 -17.28 5.11 -33.58
CA GLN A 934 -16.52 3.89 -33.85
C GLN A 934 -17.42 2.82 -34.50
N ALA A 935 -16.85 1.94 -35.32
CA ALA A 935 -17.59 0.96 -36.12
C ALA A 935 -18.14 -0.26 -35.34
N LEU A 936 -17.78 -0.43 -34.06
CA LEU A 936 -18.14 -1.58 -33.23
C LEU A 936 -18.73 -1.11 -31.89
N THR A 937 -19.98 -0.66 -31.88
CA THR A 937 -20.75 -0.36 -30.66
C THR A 937 -21.90 -1.35 -30.47
N SER A 938 -21.77 -2.17 -29.41
CA SER A 938 -22.79 -2.81 -28.54
C SER A 938 -24.03 -3.55 -29.08
N ALA A 939 -24.28 -3.64 -30.39
CA ALA A 939 -25.54 -4.25 -30.86
C ALA A 939 -25.69 -5.78 -30.68
N GLN A 940 -24.69 -6.52 -30.17
CA GLN A 940 -24.75 -7.99 -30.07
C GLN A 940 -24.22 -8.62 -28.77
N PHE A 941 -23.43 -7.91 -27.96
CA PHE A 941 -22.79 -8.48 -26.76
C PHE A 941 -22.58 -7.42 -25.68
N LYS A 942 -22.70 -7.82 -24.41
CA LYS A 942 -22.29 -7.01 -23.26
C LYS A 942 -20.90 -7.43 -22.82
N SER A 943 -19.94 -6.51 -22.82
CA SER A 943 -18.64 -6.70 -22.18
C SER A 943 -18.65 -6.03 -20.81
N GLU A 944 -18.16 -6.72 -19.78
CA GLU A 944 -18.17 -6.22 -18.40
C GLU A 944 -16.86 -6.60 -17.68
N LEU A 945 -16.25 -5.63 -17.00
CA LEU A 945 -15.11 -5.83 -16.11
C LEU A 945 -15.52 -5.36 -14.71
N LYS A 946 -15.56 -6.28 -13.74
CA LYS A 946 -15.86 -5.96 -12.32
C LYS A 946 -14.64 -6.25 -11.47
N THR A 947 -14.29 -5.28 -10.64
CA THR A 947 -13.24 -5.41 -9.64
C THR A 947 -13.82 -5.08 -8.27
N ALA A 948 -13.84 -6.06 -7.37
CA ALA A 948 -14.10 -5.90 -5.95
C ALA A 948 -12.89 -6.43 -5.15
N ALA A 949 -12.80 -6.09 -3.87
CA ALA A 949 -11.65 -6.47 -3.03
C ALA A 949 -11.31 -7.98 -3.05
N ASP A 950 -12.32 -8.84 -3.25
CA ASP A 950 -12.18 -10.30 -3.19
C ASP A 950 -12.54 -11.03 -4.51
N ASN A 951 -12.90 -10.31 -5.59
CA ASN A 951 -13.31 -10.93 -6.87
C ASN A 951 -12.98 -10.03 -8.07
N ILE A 952 -12.41 -10.63 -9.12
CA ILE A 952 -12.17 -9.99 -10.42
C ILE A 952 -12.85 -10.85 -11.50
N SER A 953 -13.77 -10.25 -12.26
CA SER A 953 -14.46 -10.92 -13.37
C SER A 953 -14.39 -10.10 -14.66
N ALA A 954 -14.01 -10.73 -15.76
CA ALA A 954 -14.07 -10.16 -17.11
C ALA A 954 -14.89 -11.08 -18.01
N THR A 955 -16.06 -10.65 -18.46
CA THR A 955 -17.01 -11.50 -19.18
C THR A 955 -17.61 -10.83 -20.41
N ILE A 956 -17.80 -11.62 -21.47
CA ILE A 956 -18.64 -11.30 -22.62
C ILE A 956 -19.90 -12.14 -22.51
N THR A 957 -21.04 -11.47 -22.36
CA THR A 957 -22.35 -12.09 -22.18
C THR A 957 -23.19 -11.84 -23.42
N SER A 958 -23.77 -12.90 -23.97
CA SER A 958 -24.77 -12.79 -25.03
C SER A 958 -26.01 -12.11 -24.43
N LEU A 959 -26.43 -11.00 -25.06
CA LEU A 959 -27.63 -10.28 -24.66
C LEU A 959 -28.92 -11.00 -25.11
N LYS A 960 -28.81 -12.05 -25.94
CA LYS A 960 -29.94 -12.81 -26.47
C LYS A 960 -30.50 -13.82 -25.46
N ASP A 961 -29.63 -14.42 -24.66
CA ASP A 961 -29.95 -15.50 -23.72
C ASP A 961 -29.34 -15.32 -22.33
N GLY A 962 -28.51 -14.30 -22.11
CA GLY A 962 -27.91 -13.98 -20.81
C GLY A 962 -26.76 -14.91 -20.40
N LEU A 963 -26.27 -15.76 -21.31
CA LEU A 963 -25.18 -16.69 -21.05
C LEU A 963 -23.81 -16.01 -21.24
N ILE A 964 -22.84 -16.38 -20.39
CA ILE A 964 -21.44 -15.98 -20.57
C ILE A 964 -20.87 -16.81 -21.72
N GLU A 965 -20.63 -16.16 -22.86
CA GLU A 965 -20.10 -16.78 -24.07
C GLU A 965 -18.59 -17.00 -23.97
N VAL A 966 -17.86 -15.98 -23.47
CA VAL A 966 -16.42 -16.02 -23.25
C VAL A 966 -16.06 -15.18 -22.02
N GLY A 967 -15.27 -15.69 -21.07
CA GLY A 967 -14.83 -14.91 -19.90
C GLY A 967 -13.93 -15.66 -18.94
N PHE A 968 -13.37 -14.92 -17.97
CA PHE A 968 -12.62 -15.46 -16.86
C PHE A 968 -13.05 -14.81 -15.53
N GLU A 969 -13.15 -15.63 -14.48
CA GLU A 969 -13.56 -15.23 -13.12
C GLU A 969 -12.55 -15.72 -12.09
N LEU A 970 -12.09 -14.80 -11.23
CA LEU A 970 -11.18 -15.05 -10.11
C LEU A 970 -11.94 -14.81 -8.79
N ASP A 971 -12.38 -15.88 -8.14
CA ASP A 971 -13.05 -15.82 -6.84
C ASP A 971 -12.02 -16.09 -5.72
N GLY A 972 -11.61 -15.01 -5.03
CA GLY A 972 -10.65 -15.07 -3.93
C GLY A 972 -11.17 -15.78 -2.69
N LYS A 973 -12.50 -15.82 -2.47
CA LYS A 973 -13.11 -16.50 -1.32
C LYS A 973 -13.12 -18.02 -1.52
N LYS A 974 -13.42 -18.48 -2.73
CA LYS A 974 -13.39 -19.91 -3.07
C LYS A 974 -12.00 -20.39 -3.50
N LYS A 975 -11.06 -19.47 -3.76
CA LYS A 975 -9.73 -19.74 -4.33
C LYS A 975 -9.83 -20.47 -5.68
N THR A 976 -10.78 -20.05 -6.51
CA THR A 976 -11.06 -20.68 -7.81
C THR A 976 -10.82 -19.71 -8.96
N PHE A 977 -10.30 -20.24 -10.06
CA PHE A 977 -10.20 -19.56 -11.35
C PHE A 977 -11.05 -20.31 -12.36
N THR A 978 -12.06 -19.65 -12.92
CA THR A 978 -12.99 -20.23 -13.90
C THR A 978 -12.79 -19.55 -15.23
N VAL A 979 -12.60 -20.33 -16.30
CA VAL A 979 -12.57 -19.84 -17.68
C VAL A 979 -13.74 -20.47 -18.43
N THR A 980 -14.61 -19.62 -18.98
CA THR A 980 -15.75 -20.05 -19.80
C THR A 980 -15.46 -19.62 -21.23
N ALA A 981 -15.23 -20.57 -22.14
CA ALA A 981 -15.08 -20.29 -23.57
C ALA A 981 -15.31 -21.58 -24.38
N GLU A 982 -16.12 -21.51 -25.44
CA GLU A 982 -16.44 -22.67 -26.31
C GLU A 982 -15.18 -23.25 -27.00
N ASN A 983 -14.19 -22.41 -27.29
CA ASN A 983 -12.94 -22.80 -27.95
C ASN A 983 -11.71 -22.29 -27.16
N PHE A 984 -11.61 -22.65 -25.88
CA PHE A 984 -10.40 -22.34 -25.10
C PHE A 984 -9.21 -23.16 -25.61
N LYS A 985 -8.33 -22.52 -26.39
CA LYS A 985 -7.12 -23.12 -26.94
C LYS A 985 -5.87 -22.47 -26.33
N VAL A 986 -4.98 -23.29 -25.81
CA VAL A 986 -3.65 -22.88 -25.35
C VAL A 986 -2.72 -22.83 -26.57
N GLN A 987 -2.00 -21.73 -26.72
CA GLN A 987 -1.01 -21.57 -27.79
C GLN A 987 0.24 -22.36 -27.41
N THR A 988 0.57 -23.39 -28.18
CA THR A 988 1.80 -24.17 -28.06
C THR A 988 2.77 -23.78 -29.19
N PRO A 989 4.05 -24.20 -29.12
CA PRO A 989 5.00 -24.03 -30.21
C PRO A 989 4.57 -24.66 -31.55
N LYS A 990 3.62 -25.61 -31.53
CA LYS A 990 3.11 -26.30 -32.72
C LYS A 990 1.77 -25.73 -33.24
N GLY A 991 1.15 -24.79 -32.53
CA GLY A 991 -0.12 -24.18 -32.93
C GLY A 991 -1.09 -23.97 -31.76
N LYS A 992 -2.35 -23.63 -32.07
CA LYS A 992 -3.42 -23.47 -31.07
C LYS A 992 -4.06 -24.83 -30.76
N VAL A 993 -3.93 -25.30 -29.53
CA VAL A 993 -4.40 -26.61 -29.07
C VAL A 993 -5.50 -26.44 -28.03
N ALA A 994 -6.65 -27.09 -28.18
CA ALA A 994 -7.76 -26.97 -27.22
C ALA A 994 -7.39 -27.50 -25.83
N LEU A 995 -7.74 -26.80 -24.74
CA LEU A 995 -7.47 -27.27 -23.36
C LEU A 995 -8.28 -28.51 -23.02
N MET A 996 -9.53 -28.53 -23.46
CA MET A 996 -10.43 -29.67 -23.35
C MET A 996 -10.72 -30.20 -24.75
N THR A 997 -10.73 -31.52 -24.92
CA THR A 997 -11.26 -32.18 -26.12
C THR A 997 -12.78 -32.08 -26.13
N SER A 998 -13.42 -32.29 -27.29
CA SER A 998 -14.88 -32.15 -27.46
C SER A 998 -15.71 -33.13 -26.60
N ASP A 999 -15.09 -34.16 -26.03
CA ASP A 999 -15.67 -35.12 -25.09
C ASP A 999 -15.40 -34.78 -23.60
N GLY A 1000 -14.86 -33.59 -23.31
CA GLY A 1000 -14.71 -33.07 -21.94
C GLY A 1000 -13.46 -33.52 -21.19
N LYS A 1001 -12.46 -34.10 -21.87
CA LYS A 1001 -11.19 -34.53 -21.29
C LYS A 1001 -10.10 -33.48 -21.48
N VAL A 1002 -9.15 -33.41 -20.54
CA VAL A 1002 -7.99 -32.51 -20.67
C VAL A 1002 -7.09 -32.97 -21.81
N ASN A 1003 -6.73 -32.06 -22.71
CA ASN A 1003 -5.91 -32.37 -23.87
C ASN A 1003 -4.46 -32.69 -23.47
N ALA A 1004 -4.03 -33.92 -23.76
CA ALA A 1004 -2.74 -34.45 -23.38
C ALA A 1004 -1.55 -33.72 -24.01
N GLU A 1005 -1.75 -33.02 -25.15
CA GLU A 1005 -0.70 -32.18 -25.77
C GLU A 1005 -0.26 -31.00 -24.88
N LEU A 1006 -1.04 -30.67 -23.85
CA LEU A 1006 -0.77 -29.59 -22.91
C LEU A 1006 -0.18 -30.07 -21.58
N ILE A 1007 0.02 -31.37 -21.40
CA ILE A 1007 0.59 -31.96 -20.20
C ILE A 1007 2.02 -32.44 -20.49
N GLU A 1008 3.01 -31.58 -20.21
CA GLU A 1008 4.43 -31.97 -20.22
C GLU A 1008 4.94 -32.15 -18.78
N ALA A 1009 4.60 -33.30 -18.18
CA ALA A 1009 4.93 -33.59 -16.78
C ALA A 1009 6.13 -34.54 -16.66
N ARG A 1010 7.17 -34.15 -15.89
CA ARG A 1010 8.34 -35.01 -15.59
C ARG A 1010 7.97 -36.26 -14.76
N SER A 1011 6.85 -36.22 -14.04
CA SER A 1011 6.21 -37.38 -13.41
C SER A 1011 4.72 -37.08 -13.13
N LEU A 1012 3.81 -38.01 -13.45
CA LEU A 1012 2.47 -38.04 -12.84
C LEU A 1012 2.55 -38.83 -11.53
N ARG A 1013 2.17 -38.22 -10.41
CA ARG A 1013 2.04 -38.90 -9.11
C ARG A 1013 0.65 -38.65 -8.56
N THR A 1014 -0.02 -39.71 -8.13
CA THR A 1014 -1.27 -39.61 -7.37
C THR A 1014 -1.02 -39.93 -5.89
N VAL A 1015 -1.75 -39.24 -5.01
CA VAL A 1015 -1.84 -39.62 -3.59
C VAL A 1015 -2.80 -40.81 -3.48
N PRO A 1016 -2.64 -41.73 -2.51
CA PRO A 1016 -3.52 -42.88 -2.38
C PRO A 1016 -4.97 -42.45 -2.12
N SER A 1017 -5.81 -42.56 -3.14
CA SER A 1017 -7.27 -42.51 -3.03
C SER A 1017 -7.79 -43.93 -2.81
N LYS A 1018 -8.89 -44.10 -2.07
CA LYS A 1018 -9.58 -45.39 -1.94
C LYS A 1018 -10.03 -45.98 -3.28
N GLU A 1019 -10.05 -45.19 -4.35
CA GLU A 1019 -10.45 -45.62 -5.70
C GLU A 1019 -9.27 -45.87 -6.66
N GLY A 1020 -8.02 -45.73 -6.21
CA GLY A 1020 -6.84 -45.92 -7.07
C GLY A 1020 -6.70 -44.86 -8.17
N LEU A 1021 -5.62 -44.96 -8.96
CA LEU A 1021 -5.43 -44.13 -10.17
C LEU A 1021 -6.09 -44.82 -11.35
N HIS A 1022 -7.13 -44.18 -11.92
CA HIS A 1022 -7.88 -44.70 -13.06
C HIS A 1022 -7.42 -43.98 -14.33
N ILE A 1023 -6.83 -44.72 -15.28
CA ILE A 1023 -6.47 -44.22 -16.63
C ILE A 1023 -7.25 -45.07 -17.64
N GLU A 1024 -8.31 -44.52 -18.23
CA GLU A 1024 -9.11 -45.19 -19.27
C GLU A 1024 -8.58 -44.89 -20.66
N MET A 1025 -8.26 -45.94 -21.41
CA MET A 1025 -7.88 -45.88 -22.82
C MET A 1025 -8.94 -46.63 -23.66
N TYR A 1026 -9.53 -45.96 -24.65
CA TYR A 1026 -10.42 -46.58 -25.64
C TYR A 1026 -9.78 -46.43 -27.03
N GLU A 1027 -9.48 -47.57 -27.69
CA GLU A 1027 -8.94 -47.70 -29.06
C GLU A 1027 -7.73 -46.80 -29.41
N GLY A 1028 -6.69 -46.83 -28.56
CA GLY A 1028 -5.49 -46.00 -28.74
C GLY A 1028 -4.18 -46.68 -28.36
N THR A 1029 -3.06 -46.15 -28.88
CA THR A 1029 -1.69 -46.64 -28.64
C THR A 1029 -1.01 -45.83 -27.53
N PHE A 1030 -0.48 -46.48 -26.49
CA PHE A 1030 0.36 -45.89 -25.44
C PHE A 1030 1.84 -46.16 -25.72
N ASP A 1031 2.60 -45.12 -26.09
CA ASP A 1031 4.02 -45.22 -26.43
C ASP A 1031 4.92 -44.60 -25.35
N ILE A 1032 5.92 -45.35 -24.88
CA ILE A 1032 7.02 -44.87 -24.05
C ILE A 1032 8.26 -44.73 -24.93
N PHE A 1033 8.78 -43.50 -25.04
CA PHE A 1033 9.97 -43.19 -25.83
C PHE A 1033 11.23 -43.15 -24.97
N THR A 1034 12.36 -43.48 -25.60
CA THR A 1034 13.70 -43.32 -25.01
C THR A 1034 14.17 -41.87 -25.11
N LYS A 1035 15.27 -41.52 -24.43
CA LYS A 1035 15.84 -40.15 -24.37
C LYS A 1035 16.14 -39.53 -25.74
N ASP A 1036 16.30 -40.35 -26.79
CA ASP A 1036 16.58 -39.91 -28.17
C ASP A 1036 15.32 -39.93 -29.07
N GLU A 1037 14.11 -39.84 -28.48
CA GLU A 1037 12.79 -39.86 -29.15
C GLU A 1037 12.48 -41.14 -29.96
N LYS A 1038 13.22 -42.23 -29.74
CA LYS A 1038 12.92 -43.53 -30.36
C LYS A 1038 11.94 -44.31 -29.49
N LYS A 1039 10.92 -44.93 -30.10
CA LYS A 1039 9.97 -45.80 -29.38
C LYS A 1039 10.75 -46.83 -28.56
N GLY A 1040 10.38 -47.00 -27.30
CA GLY A 1040 10.93 -48.00 -26.40
C GLY A 1040 9.92 -49.10 -26.10
N ILE A 1041 8.67 -48.72 -25.79
CA ILE A 1041 7.55 -49.63 -25.56
C ILE A 1041 6.30 -49.02 -26.20
N SER A 1042 5.47 -49.82 -26.85
CA SER A 1042 4.17 -49.43 -27.42
C SER A 1042 3.11 -50.41 -26.93
N MET A 1043 1.95 -49.91 -26.48
CA MET A 1043 0.81 -50.72 -26.05
C MET A 1043 -0.43 -50.31 -26.84
N THR A 1044 -1.07 -51.21 -27.58
CA THR A 1044 -2.29 -50.95 -28.35
C THR A 1044 -3.43 -51.85 -27.86
N VAL A 1045 -4.68 -51.52 -28.16
CA VAL A 1045 -5.84 -52.35 -27.85
C VAL A 1045 -6.68 -52.48 -29.12
N ASP A 1046 -7.08 -53.69 -29.50
CA ASP A 1046 -7.95 -53.90 -30.68
C ASP A 1046 -9.42 -53.60 -30.39
N ALA A 1047 -10.26 -53.67 -31.43
CA ALA A 1047 -11.69 -53.39 -31.36
C ALA A 1047 -12.47 -54.34 -30.42
N ASP A 1048 -11.89 -55.48 -30.04
CA ASP A 1048 -12.47 -56.44 -29.12
C ASP A 1048 -11.92 -56.29 -27.67
N GLY A 1049 -11.05 -55.31 -27.44
CA GLY A 1049 -10.51 -54.96 -26.12
C GLY A 1049 -9.23 -55.70 -25.72
N TYR A 1050 -8.56 -56.40 -26.63
CA TYR A 1050 -7.34 -57.15 -26.31
C TYR A 1050 -6.07 -56.29 -26.42
N PRO A 1051 -5.20 -56.28 -25.39
CA PRO A 1051 -3.99 -55.46 -25.37
C PRO A 1051 -2.82 -56.13 -26.12
N HIS A 1052 -2.13 -55.34 -26.94
CA HIS A 1052 -0.98 -55.72 -27.75
C HIS A 1052 0.25 -54.86 -27.37
N LEU A 1053 1.32 -55.50 -26.89
CA LEU A 1053 2.57 -54.83 -26.52
C LEU A 1053 3.70 -55.05 -27.53
N ILE A 1054 4.44 -54.00 -27.84
CA ILE A 1054 5.64 -54.05 -28.68
C ILE A 1054 6.79 -53.34 -27.96
N PHE A 1055 7.92 -54.01 -27.80
CA PHE A 1055 9.17 -53.45 -27.29
C PHE A 1055 10.12 -53.18 -28.44
N PHE A 1056 10.81 -52.05 -28.39
CA PHE A 1056 11.70 -51.58 -29.45
C PHE A 1056 13.15 -51.51 -28.95
N ASP A 1057 14.11 -51.72 -29.83
CA ASP A 1057 15.53 -51.65 -29.49
C ASP A 1057 16.07 -50.21 -29.44
N LYS A 1058 17.35 -50.04 -29.09
CA LYS A 1058 18.02 -48.72 -29.01
C LYS A 1058 18.09 -47.97 -30.35
N LYS A 1059 17.78 -48.63 -31.47
CA LYS A 1059 17.69 -48.03 -32.81
C LYS A 1059 16.25 -47.70 -33.21
N GLY A 1060 15.26 -48.04 -32.39
CA GLY A 1060 13.83 -47.77 -32.61
C GLY A 1060 13.14 -48.82 -33.47
N GLN A 1061 13.76 -50.00 -33.68
CA GLN A 1061 13.15 -51.10 -34.42
C GLN A 1061 12.41 -52.04 -33.45
N ALA A 1062 11.23 -52.54 -33.86
CA ALA A 1062 10.46 -53.48 -33.06
C ALA A 1062 11.31 -54.72 -32.78
N LYS A 1063 11.64 -54.93 -31.52
CA LYS A 1063 12.50 -56.01 -31.04
C LYS A 1063 11.68 -57.20 -30.55
N TYR A 1064 10.56 -56.93 -29.88
CA TYR A 1064 9.61 -57.94 -29.43
C TYR A 1064 8.19 -57.41 -29.60
N ASP A 1065 7.49 -57.89 -30.63
CA ASP A 1065 6.07 -57.64 -30.87
C ASP A 1065 5.30 -58.85 -30.31
N LEU A 1066 4.47 -58.62 -29.31
CA LEU A 1066 3.77 -59.69 -28.63
C LEU A 1066 2.44 -60.05 -29.33
N GLY A 1067 1.92 -59.26 -30.26
CA GLY A 1067 0.60 -59.42 -30.85
C GLY A 1067 -0.56 -59.19 -29.86
N TYR A 1068 -1.79 -59.14 -30.38
CA TYR A 1068 -3.04 -58.90 -29.61
C TYR A 1068 -3.42 -60.04 -28.65
N THR A 1069 -2.91 -61.26 -28.87
CA THR A 1069 -3.03 -62.39 -27.93
C THR A 1069 -1.79 -62.55 -27.04
N GLY A 1070 -0.76 -61.74 -27.26
CA GLY A 1070 0.56 -61.86 -26.67
C GLY A 1070 0.60 -61.82 -25.16
N LEU A 1071 -0.24 -60.97 -24.54
CA LEU A 1071 -0.35 -60.91 -23.08
C LEU A 1071 -1.12 -62.09 -22.49
N LYS A 1072 -2.01 -62.73 -23.27
CA LYS A 1072 -2.66 -63.99 -22.89
C LYS A 1072 -1.68 -65.17 -22.98
N GLU A 1073 -0.70 -65.11 -23.89
CA GLU A 1073 0.38 -66.10 -24.01
C GLU A 1073 1.60 -65.80 -23.12
N LEU A 1074 1.86 -64.53 -22.73
CA LEU A 1074 2.98 -64.15 -21.87
C LEU A 1074 2.80 -64.53 -20.39
N VAL A 1075 1.59 -64.88 -19.97
CA VAL A 1075 1.34 -65.41 -18.62
C VAL A 1075 1.21 -66.94 -18.62
N SER A 1076 1.28 -67.62 -19.77
CA SER A 1076 1.10 -69.09 -19.81
C SER A 1076 1.89 -69.89 -20.84
N ALA A 1077 2.87 -69.34 -21.55
CA ALA A 1077 3.58 -70.11 -22.57
C ALA A 1077 5.08 -70.34 -22.33
N TYR A 1078 5.83 -69.56 -21.54
CA TYR A 1078 7.27 -69.79 -21.36
C TYR A 1078 7.79 -69.53 -19.94
N ARG A 1079 8.66 -70.42 -19.44
CA ARG A 1079 9.54 -70.15 -18.29
C ARG A 1079 10.83 -69.54 -18.83
N ALA A 1080 11.23 -68.36 -18.37
CA ALA A 1080 12.55 -67.81 -18.68
C ALA A 1080 13.66 -68.59 -17.93
N ALA A 1081 14.91 -68.49 -18.40
CA ALA A 1081 16.03 -69.10 -17.68
C ALA A 1081 16.36 -68.33 -16.40
N TYR A 1082 16.58 -69.03 -15.29
CA TYR A 1082 16.94 -68.37 -14.02
C TYR A 1082 17.83 -69.27 -13.16
N TRP A 1083 18.54 -68.64 -12.21
CA TRP A 1083 19.32 -69.35 -11.19
C TRP A 1083 18.62 -69.26 -9.84
N THR A 1084 18.40 -70.39 -9.18
CA THR A 1084 17.84 -70.46 -7.82
C THR A 1084 18.94 -70.79 -6.82
N LYS A 1085 19.03 -69.98 -5.77
CA LYS A 1085 19.97 -70.15 -4.66
C LYS A 1085 19.36 -71.04 -3.59
N HIS A 1086 20.06 -72.09 -3.17
CA HIS A 1086 19.64 -72.98 -2.10
C HIS A 1086 20.65 -73.02 -0.95
N THR A 1087 20.13 -73.07 0.27
CA THR A 1087 20.90 -73.25 1.52
C THR A 1087 20.29 -74.42 2.27
N LEU A 1088 21.08 -75.45 2.60
CA LEU A 1088 20.58 -76.63 3.33
C LEU A 1088 20.52 -76.34 4.85
N VAL A 1089 19.27 -76.12 5.31
CA VAL A 1089 18.64 -76.19 6.66
C VAL A 1089 19.48 -75.89 7.93
N GLU A 1090 19.01 -74.91 8.70
CA GLU A 1090 19.31 -74.69 10.13
C GLU A 1090 18.25 -75.41 10.99
N VAL A 1091 18.64 -76.38 11.83
CA VAL A 1091 17.73 -77.11 12.73
C VAL A 1091 18.02 -76.72 14.18
N THR A 1092 17.33 -75.70 14.70
CA THR A 1092 17.36 -75.35 16.13
C THR A 1092 16.00 -75.60 16.76
N GLY A 1093 15.71 -76.86 17.08
CA GLY A 1093 14.54 -77.27 17.88
C GLY A 1093 14.93 -78.39 18.83
N ARG A 1094 14.86 -78.15 20.15
CA ARG A 1094 15.35 -79.06 21.21
C ARG A 1094 14.71 -80.47 21.22
N GLY A 1095 13.63 -80.72 20.47
CA GLY A 1095 12.99 -82.03 20.38
C GLY A 1095 13.66 -83.01 19.38
N LEU A 1096 14.28 -82.49 18.31
CA LEU A 1096 14.88 -83.31 17.24
C LEU A 1096 16.38 -83.55 17.42
N GLY A 1097 17.06 -82.70 18.20
CA GLY A 1097 18.46 -82.92 18.59
C GLY A 1097 18.68 -84.16 19.48
N ALA A 1098 17.62 -84.69 20.09
CA ALA A 1098 17.66 -85.95 20.86
C ALA A 1098 17.59 -87.20 19.97
N VAL A 1099 17.19 -87.07 18.70
CA VAL A 1099 17.07 -88.20 17.75
C VAL A 1099 18.21 -88.21 16.72
N TYR A 1100 18.82 -87.06 16.39
CA TYR A 1100 19.91 -86.95 15.41
C TYR A 1100 21.13 -86.17 15.95
N PRO A 1101 22.07 -86.82 16.67
CA PRO A 1101 23.04 -86.12 17.50
C PRO A 1101 24.37 -85.72 16.82
N LYS A 1102 24.51 -85.85 15.49
CA LYS A 1102 25.72 -85.40 14.76
C LYS A 1102 25.43 -84.94 13.32
N THR A 1103 25.10 -83.67 13.12
CA THR A 1103 25.21 -83.00 11.81
C THR A 1103 25.61 -81.53 11.97
N GLY A 1104 26.65 -81.12 11.23
CA GLY A 1104 27.26 -79.78 11.27
C GLY A 1104 26.74 -78.81 10.18
N LYS A 1105 27.15 -77.53 10.30
CA LYS A 1105 26.69 -76.36 9.51
C LYS A 1105 26.75 -76.55 7.98
N GLY A 1106 25.64 -76.27 7.29
CA GLY A 1106 25.47 -76.38 5.82
C GLY A 1106 26.04 -75.20 5.00
N LYS A 1107 26.41 -75.49 3.75
CA LYS A 1107 26.95 -74.55 2.73
C LYS A 1107 25.90 -74.17 1.66
N LEU A 1108 26.17 -73.05 0.99
CA LEU A 1108 25.34 -72.36 0.00
C LEU A 1108 25.63 -72.85 -1.44
N TRP A 1109 24.61 -73.03 -2.30
CA TRP A 1109 24.84 -73.28 -3.75
C TRP A 1109 23.69 -72.76 -4.65
N TYR A 1110 23.89 -72.79 -5.98
CA TYR A 1110 22.99 -72.18 -6.98
C TYR A 1110 22.68 -73.15 -8.14
N GLN A 1111 21.41 -73.24 -8.57
CA GLN A 1111 20.92 -74.13 -9.63
C GLN A 1111 20.40 -73.34 -10.83
N TYR A 1112 20.82 -73.68 -12.06
CA TYR A 1112 20.32 -73.04 -13.30
C TYR A 1112 19.12 -73.79 -13.87
N HIS A 1113 18.17 -73.03 -14.39
CA HIS A 1113 17.01 -73.53 -15.10
C HIS A 1113 16.99 -72.89 -16.48
N ALA A 1114 16.98 -73.69 -17.55
CA ALA A 1114 16.90 -73.21 -18.93
C ALA A 1114 15.46 -72.78 -19.32
N PRO A 1115 15.28 -71.98 -20.39
CA PRO A 1115 13.97 -71.50 -20.78
C PRO A 1115 13.14 -72.61 -21.46
N TYR A 1116 11.87 -72.72 -21.10
CA TYR A 1116 10.99 -73.84 -21.46
C TYR A 1116 9.63 -73.35 -21.94
N HIS A 1117 9.14 -73.84 -23.10
CA HIS A 1117 7.81 -73.50 -23.63
C HIS A 1117 6.73 -74.47 -23.10
N TYR A 1118 5.79 -73.97 -22.30
CA TYR A 1118 4.73 -74.77 -21.68
C TYR A 1118 3.67 -75.31 -22.66
N ALA A 1119 3.44 -74.66 -23.80
CA ALA A 1119 2.43 -75.10 -24.77
C ALA A 1119 2.95 -76.12 -25.80
N THR A 1120 4.24 -76.04 -26.18
CA THR A 1120 4.83 -76.94 -27.20
C THR A 1120 5.76 -78.01 -26.62
N GLY A 1121 6.12 -77.91 -25.33
CA GLY A 1121 7.04 -78.83 -24.66
C GLY A 1121 8.50 -78.73 -25.10
N LYS A 1122 8.85 -77.74 -25.95
CA LYS A 1122 10.21 -77.57 -26.48
C LYS A 1122 11.03 -76.59 -25.63
N LEU A 1123 12.29 -76.96 -25.37
CA LEU A 1123 13.31 -76.06 -24.83
C LEU A 1123 13.80 -75.13 -25.95
N GLY A 1124 14.17 -73.89 -25.64
CA GLY A 1124 14.52 -72.87 -26.65
C GLY A 1124 15.64 -73.28 -27.61
N GLU A 1125 15.58 -72.79 -28.86
CA GLU A 1125 16.34 -73.22 -30.06
C GLU A 1125 17.88 -73.26 -29.97
N HIS A 1126 18.49 -72.90 -28.84
CA HIS A 1126 19.95 -72.92 -28.63
C HIS A 1126 20.40 -73.67 -27.36
N ALA A 1127 19.53 -74.47 -26.73
CA ALA A 1127 19.88 -75.18 -25.50
C ALA A 1127 20.96 -76.29 -25.70
N GLU A 1128 21.10 -76.82 -26.92
CA GLU A 1128 22.10 -77.87 -27.23
C GLU A 1128 23.48 -77.30 -27.62
N GLU A 1129 23.60 -76.00 -27.92
CA GLU A 1129 24.84 -75.39 -28.41
C GLU A 1129 25.75 -74.84 -27.29
N ASP A 1130 25.23 -74.68 -26.06
CA ASP A 1130 25.96 -74.00 -24.96
C ASP A 1130 26.80 -74.93 -24.07
N GLY A 1131 27.04 -76.18 -24.49
CA GLY A 1131 28.18 -76.99 -24.05
C GLY A 1131 28.33 -77.24 -22.53
N ARG A 1132 27.27 -77.13 -21.73
CA ARG A 1132 27.29 -77.37 -20.27
C ARG A 1132 26.25 -78.41 -19.86
N LEU A 1133 26.51 -79.66 -20.22
CA LEU A 1133 25.83 -80.83 -19.64
C LEU A 1133 26.45 -81.10 -18.25
N PHE A 1134 25.65 -80.99 -17.19
CA PHE A 1134 25.92 -81.65 -15.92
C PHE A 1134 24.78 -82.60 -15.59
N GLU A 1135 25.20 -83.82 -15.26
CA GLU A 1135 24.39 -85.00 -15.04
C GLU A 1135 23.46 -84.85 -13.83
N LEU A 1136 22.22 -85.30 -14.01
CA LEU A 1136 21.25 -85.53 -12.93
C LEU A 1136 21.69 -86.74 -12.11
N GLU A 1137 22.63 -86.54 -11.17
CA GLU A 1137 22.77 -87.46 -10.04
C GLU A 1137 21.62 -87.21 -9.06
N SER A 1138 20.62 -88.07 -9.18
CA SER A 1138 19.81 -88.60 -8.08
C SER A 1138 20.45 -88.36 -6.70
N PHE A 1139 19.89 -87.43 -5.91
CA PHE A 1139 19.99 -87.49 -4.45
C PHE A 1139 19.03 -88.55 -3.90
N GLY A 1140 19.29 -89.80 -4.28
CA GLY A 1140 19.16 -90.96 -3.42
C GLY A 1140 20.58 -91.37 -3.09
N SER A 1141 21.14 -90.89 -1.98
CA SER A 1141 22.38 -91.48 -1.47
C SER A 1141 22.04 -92.82 -0.82
N PRO A 1142 22.73 -93.93 -1.20
CA PRO A 1142 22.63 -95.17 -0.45
C PRO A 1142 23.28 -94.98 0.93
N ILE A 1143 22.67 -95.54 1.98
CA ILE A 1143 23.40 -95.76 3.23
C ILE A 1143 24.39 -96.90 2.97
N GLN A 1144 25.64 -96.70 3.35
CA GLN A 1144 26.67 -97.75 3.27
C GLN A 1144 26.29 -98.98 4.11
N ASP A 1145 26.76 -100.15 3.68
CA ASP A 1145 26.74 -101.38 4.46
C ASP A 1145 27.18 -101.12 5.91
N GLY A 1146 26.31 -101.46 6.89
CA GLY A 1146 26.66 -101.45 8.32
C GLY A 1146 25.89 -100.52 9.26
N TRP A 1147 24.78 -99.87 8.86
CA TRP A 1147 23.91 -99.07 9.75
C TRP A 1147 22.53 -99.69 10.02
N TYR A 1148 22.48 -101.00 10.21
CA TYR A 1148 21.32 -101.68 10.77
C TYR A 1148 21.38 -101.62 12.30
N THR A 1149 20.42 -100.96 12.95
CA THR A 1149 20.00 -101.36 14.31
C THR A 1149 18.63 -102.00 14.21
N ASN A 1150 18.36 -102.99 15.06
CA ASN A 1150 17.26 -103.96 14.97
C ASN A 1150 15.82 -103.39 14.97
N GLU A 1151 15.64 -102.09 14.83
CA GLU A 1151 14.34 -101.41 14.95
C GLU A 1151 13.94 -100.64 13.68
N ASN A 1152 14.68 -100.75 12.56
CA ASN A 1152 14.19 -100.18 11.29
C ASN A 1152 14.65 -100.96 10.05
N LEU A 1153 14.12 -102.18 9.89
CA LEU A 1153 14.45 -103.12 8.81
C LEU A 1153 13.82 -102.78 7.45
N GLU A 1154 12.99 -101.73 7.33
CA GLU A 1154 12.34 -101.35 6.06
C GLU A 1154 12.33 -99.83 5.82
N GLY A 1155 13.48 -99.16 6.05
CA GLY A 1155 13.68 -97.71 5.94
C GLY A 1155 13.03 -97.06 4.70
N LYS A 1156 11.86 -96.49 4.91
CA LYS A 1156 11.07 -95.67 3.98
C LYS A 1156 11.31 -94.18 4.29
N PHE A 1157 11.68 -93.38 3.30
CA PHE A 1157 11.48 -91.92 3.36
C PHE A 1157 10.90 -91.37 2.05
N LEU A 1158 10.24 -90.23 2.21
CA LEU A 1158 8.97 -89.83 1.64
C LEU A 1158 9.16 -88.77 0.55
N VAL A 1159 8.46 -88.92 -0.58
CA VAL A 1159 8.38 -87.94 -1.66
C VAL A 1159 6.93 -87.48 -1.81
N GLY A 1160 6.71 -86.17 -1.68
CA GLY A 1160 5.62 -85.43 -2.31
C GLY A 1160 4.20 -85.63 -1.78
N GLY A 1161 3.62 -84.56 -1.25
CA GLY A 1161 2.18 -84.46 -0.99
C GLY A 1161 1.79 -83.01 -0.73
N ASN A 1162 1.59 -82.25 -1.79
CA ASN A 1162 0.76 -81.05 -1.77
C ASN A 1162 -0.68 -81.53 -1.96
N ASP A 1163 -1.45 -81.63 -0.88
CA ASP A 1163 -2.91 -81.54 -0.95
C ASP A 1163 -3.36 -80.57 0.13
N MET A 1164 -3.91 -79.44 -0.32
CA MET A 1164 -4.39 -78.35 0.53
C MET A 1164 -5.80 -78.67 1.02
N ILE A 1165 -6.08 -78.37 2.30
CA ILE A 1165 -7.42 -77.98 2.75
C ILE A 1165 -7.28 -76.61 3.39
N ASP A 1166 -7.66 -75.61 2.60
CA ASP A 1166 -7.87 -74.24 3.02
C ASP A 1166 -9.19 -74.18 3.79
N ASN A 1167 -9.17 -73.63 5.00
CA ASN A 1167 -10.36 -73.20 5.71
C ASN A 1167 -9.98 -71.96 6.52
N GLU A 1168 -10.43 -70.83 6.01
CA GLU A 1168 -10.22 -69.45 6.46
C GLU A 1168 -10.61 -69.25 7.94
N ASP A 1169 -9.70 -68.70 8.75
CA ASP A 1169 -10.02 -67.87 9.93
C ASP A 1169 -8.78 -67.06 10.39
N PRO A 1170 -8.82 -65.71 10.52
CA PRO A 1170 -7.67 -64.85 10.77
C PRO A 1170 -7.19 -64.73 12.24
N HIS A 1171 -7.61 -65.59 13.16
CA HIS A 1171 -7.33 -65.42 14.59
C HIS A 1171 -6.29 -66.39 15.18
N GLY A 1172 -5.03 -66.24 14.77
CA GLY A 1172 -3.82 -66.25 15.63
C GLY A 1172 -3.50 -67.40 16.61
N VAL A 1173 -4.25 -68.51 16.68
CA VAL A 1173 -3.88 -69.68 17.51
C VAL A 1173 -3.81 -70.94 16.62
N PRO A 1174 -2.66 -71.63 16.49
CA PRO A 1174 -2.55 -72.79 15.62
C PRO A 1174 -3.42 -73.94 16.14
N LYS A 1175 -4.50 -74.25 15.42
CA LYS A 1175 -5.22 -75.52 15.59
C LYS A 1175 -4.29 -76.70 15.23
N PRO A 1176 -4.52 -77.89 15.80
CA PRO A 1176 -3.71 -79.07 15.51
C PRO A 1176 -3.67 -79.38 14.02
N ARG A 1177 -2.46 -79.51 13.45
CA ARG A 1177 -2.30 -79.80 12.02
C ARG A 1177 -2.01 -81.27 11.83
N VAL A 1178 -2.82 -81.92 10.99
CA VAL A 1178 -2.65 -83.31 10.57
C VAL A 1178 -1.94 -83.30 9.21
N TYR A 1179 -0.85 -84.06 9.10
CA TYR A 1179 -0.03 -84.16 7.91
C TYR A 1179 -0.08 -85.60 7.40
N GLY A 1180 -0.41 -85.78 6.12
CA GLY A 1180 -0.29 -87.05 5.43
C GLY A 1180 1.00 -87.12 4.65
N VAL A 1181 1.72 -88.23 4.76
CA VAL A 1181 2.95 -88.43 3.99
C VAL A 1181 2.92 -89.75 3.24
N LYS A 1182 3.22 -89.66 1.94
CA LYS A 1182 3.07 -90.72 0.96
C LYS A 1182 4.32 -91.59 0.84
N ILE A 1183 4.20 -92.86 1.23
CA ILE A 1183 5.28 -93.83 1.26
C ILE A 1183 5.19 -94.81 0.11
N TYR A 1184 6.33 -95.11 -0.51
CA TYR A 1184 6.45 -96.13 -1.54
C TYR A 1184 7.23 -97.34 -1.01
N LYS A 1185 6.86 -98.54 -1.46
CA LYS A 1185 7.68 -99.74 -1.26
C LYS A 1185 8.75 -99.79 -2.35
N VAL A 1186 9.98 -100.11 -1.96
CA VAL A 1186 11.10 -100.25 -2.88
C VAL A 1186 11.58 -101.69 -2.81
N GLU A 1187 11.48 -102.41 -3.92
CA GLU A 1187 12.07 -103.75 -4.05
C GLU A 1187 13.21 -103.66 -5.07
N SER A 1188 14.38 -104.17 -4.68
CA SER A 1188 15.57 -104.21 -5.56
C SER A 1188 15.95 -102.86 -6.17
N GLY A 1189 15.80 -101.78 -5.39
CA GLY A 1189 16.24 -100.44 -5.79
C GLY A 1189 15.37 -99.74 -6.84
N LYS A 1190 14.19 -100.27 -7.18
CA LYS A 1190 13.16 -99.56 -7.95
C LYS A 1190 11.90 -99.37 -7.12
N PHE A 1191 11.28 -98.20 -7.24
CA PHE A 1191 9.94 -97.96 -6.66
C PHE A 1191 8.95 -98.93 -7.31
N SER A 1192 8.40 -99.87 -6.54
CA SER A 1192 7.48 -100.88 -7.05
C SER A 1192 6.32 -101.06 -6.07
N GLY A 1193 5.14 -100.61 -6.48
CA GLY A 1193 3.89 -100.73 -5.73
C GLY A 1193 3.17 -99.39 -5.57
N GLU A 1194 1.85 -99.48 -5.31
CA GLU A 1194 1.03 -98.32 -4.96
C GLU A 1194 1.52 -97.65 -3.68
N ALA A 1195 1.46 -96.33 -3.65
CA ALA A 1195 1.92 -95.56 -2.52
C ALA A 1195 0.90 -95.61 -1.38
N THR A 1196 1.38 -95.86 -0.17
CA THR A 1196 0.58 -95.88 1.06
C THR A 1196 0.81 -94.63 1.88
N PHE A 1197 -0.24 -94.04 2.46
CA PHE A 1197 -0.12 -92.82 3.26
C PHE A 1197 -0.05 -93.12 4.75
N VAL A 1198 0.79 -92.36 5.46
CA VAL A 1198 0.83 -92.34 6.93
C VAL A 1198 0.52 -90.94 7.42
N TRP A 1199 -0.30 -90.86 8.46
CA TRP A 1199 -0.78 -89.60 8.99
C TRP A 1199 -0.18 -89.32 10.37
N PHE A 1200 0.14 -88.04 10.58
CA PHE A 1200 0.75 -87.56 11.81
C PHE A 1200 0.09 -86.27 12.24
N LYS A 1201 -0.18 -86.15 13.53
CA LYS A 1201 -0.70 -84.93 14.13
C LYS A 1201 0.41 -84.22 14.89
N VAL A 1202 0.51 -82.91 14.68
CA VAL A 1202 1.45 -82.04 15.40
C VAL A 1202 0.68 -81.07 16.27
N GLU A 1203 0.83 -81.23 17.58
CA GLU A 1203 0.31 -80.33 18.60
C GLU A 1203 1.47 -79.85 19.48
N ASN A 1204 1.60 -78.53 19.65
CA ASN A 1204 2.63 -77.89 20.48
C ASN A 1204 4.07 -78.38 20.20
N GLY A 1205 4.38 -78.65 18.93
CA GLY A 1205 5.72 -79.08 18.48
C GLY A 1205 6.09 -80.53 18.80
N ARG A 1206 5.14 -81.35 19.28
CA ARG A 1206 5.30 -82.80 19.43
C ARG A 1206 4.50 -83.54 18.36
N THR A 1207 5.13 -84.51 17.72
CA THR A 1207 4.57 -85.32 16.64
C THR A 1207 4.06 -86.65 17.19
N SER A 1208 2.84 -87.05 16.82
CA SER A 1208 2.28 -88.38 17.12
C SER A 1208 1.57 -88.97 15.90
N PHE A 1209 1.66 -90.28 15.70
CA PHE A 1209 0.88 -90.97 14.67
C PHE A 1209 -0.61 -90.79 14.91
N CYS A 1210 -1.37 -90.61 13.84
CA CYS A 1210 -2.82 -90.49 13.88
C CYS A 1210 -3.45 -91.16 12.66
N ASP A 1211 -4.78 -91.33 12.65
CA ASP A 1211 -5.50 -91.66 11.43
C ASP A 1211 -5.71 -90.43 10.53
N LEU A 1212 -6.38 -90.62 9.38
CA LEU A 1212 -6.62 -89.59 8.37
C LEU A 1212 -7.47 -88.41 8.90
N ASP A 1213 -8.28 -88.66 9.94
CA ASP A 1213 -9.11 -87.65 10.60
C ASP A 1213 -8.38 -86.96 11.78
N GLY A 1214 -7.15 -87.37 12.09
CA GLY A 1214 -6.31 -86.76 13.12
C GLY A 1214 -6.45 -87.35 14.53
N SER A 1215 -7.07 -88.51 14.70
CA SER A 1215 -7.16 -89.18 16.00
C SER A 1215 -5.88 -89.95 16.31
N PRO A 1216 -5.28 -89.83 17.51
CA PRO A 1216 -3.98 -90.43 17.80
C PRO A 1216 -4.03 -91.96 17.76
N LEU A 1217 -3.09 -92.56 17.04
CA LEU A 1217 -2.90 -94.00 16.91
C LEU A 1217 -1.71 -94.45 17.76
N VAL A 1218 -1.91 -95.49 18.58
CA VAL A 1218 -0.83 -96.12 19.34
C VAL A 1218 -0.14 -97.13 18.44
N VAL A 1219 0.97 -96.71 17.85
CA VAL A 1219 1.84 -97.57 17.05
C VAL A 1219 2.87 -98.21 17.98
N GLN A 1220 2.83 -99.53 18.10
CA GLN A 1220 3.66 -100.26 19.06
C GLN A 1220 5.16 -100.05 18.74
N GLY A 1221 5.92 -99.57 19.73
CA GLY A 1221 7.34 -99.22 19.56
C GLY A 1221 7.60 -97.93 18.75
N GLY A 1222 6.56 -97.22 18.28
CA GLY A 1222 6.72 -95.99 17.49
C GLY A 1222 7.28 -96.21 16.08
N LEU A 1223 7.29 -97.45 15.59
CA LEU A 1223 7.89 -97.84 14.30
C LEU A 1223 6.85 -97.83 13.17
N LEU A 1224 7.23 -97.23 12.03
CA LEU A 1224 6.36 -97.02 10.87
C LEU A 1224 5.78 -98.32 10.28
N GLN A 1225 6.53 -99.43 10.38
CA GLN A 1225 6.10 -100.76 9.93
C GLN A 1225 4.89 -101.31 10.69
N ASN A 1226 4.65 -100.82 11.92
CA ASN A 1226 3.55 -101.24 12.78
C ASN A 1226 2.31 -100.32 12.62
N TYR A 1227 2.36 -99.37 11.69
CA TYR A 1227 1.25 -98.49 11.39
C TYR A 1227 0.17 -99.25 10.59
N PRO A 1228 -1.11 -99.16 10.96
CA PRO A 1228 -2.18 -99.92 10.31
C PRO A 1228 -2.54 -99.31 8.95
N PHE A 1229 -1.84 -99.70 7.90
CA PHE A 1229 -2.14 -99.31 6.52
C PHE A 1229 -3.48 -99.92 6.09
N LYS A 1230 -4.55 -99.11 6.01
CA LYS A 1230 -5.79 -99.52 5.35
C LYS A 1230 -5.59 -99.44 3.84
N LEU A 1231 -5.73 -100.57 3.15
CA LEU A 1231 -5.76 -100.68 1.70
C LEU A 1231 -7.22 -100.52 1.26
N ASP A 1232 -7.57 -99.35 0.74
CA ASP A 1232 -8.82 -99.15 0.00
C ASP A 1232 -8.45 -98.76 -1.45
N PHE A 1233 -9.12 -99.44 -2.40
CA PHE A 1233 -8.89 -99.43 -3.86
C PHE A 1233 -9.19 -98.11 -4.56
#